data_AF-D3D7A8-F1
#
_entry.id   AF-D3D7A8-F1
#
_cell.length_a   1.000
_cell.length_b   1.000
_cell.length_c   1.000
_cell.angle_alpha   90.00
_cell.angle_beta   90.00
_cell.angle_gamma   90.00
#
_symmetry.space_group_name_H-M   'P 1'
#
loop_
_entity.id
_entity.type
_entity.pdbx_description
1 polymer ?
#
loop_
_entity_poly.entity_id
_entity_poly.type
_entity_poly.pdbx_seq_one_letter_code
_entity_poly.pdbx_strand_id
1 'polypeptide(L)'
;MLPFDSNDYRSRVLAAVHARGGAEQSDPFEIYDIPIEEAARLGDAEVWARIDEVWAFWQRSRDHPRYRGVIIALLGLHSELSAALRTTAARTELAGRVTAARTARDGERFAELDAAVRRLVSRFGGLPEDKIAGLRALAATHGIDDAAFELRIRRHRRLPAGTAERATATSARRPVSAEVIRQVRADLDELGRIVGTTPPRSLFDLLGVTPESSREEIRAVRDAAAARNRERRPDRRRALLDDLLTAARALLVDGDPEAYLDALIEPVKAVLRPRVATAVLIEDRLLATAAAELIAQAVAEGLDQGRARAVVADLAREHGVEPPETAHLTSPSHSSRPGSGAAHGGWTGGGGPAAGGSGGAAGTTGSDAPTRDRSASRPAPARASDWQALLSRARAELRAGRPIAASGEIARARELAGETLPPIRALDDEVERVIRDAGERWQAIVAELTANRHRAVLGLVEALARLAADVPGPGGRLLDEVRALALDQCAQADELVRRARTSVGPDRVRLVRAAVALVADHEEALALLAEPAPAAGAAGPGAQSGGTGSSTAGSRAETSTRPAPSTRRPSTERPSAEPLPVQPLSAQPRSAETPAAGPASVEPPTGVAARWDGSSVVISWQRTVTPGDVSYRIRRITADGKARAVGVTPATVIEDGGVFRGSSIPEYEVIAGIGGVWSKPARWPDPAGTAGTAGAGTAGAGAAGAGAAGSSAAGPAAAGQPRSETGGSAQGSVDGAPPEGGQAGAAAFEVPPPGPRTAADEIGPASDLRMVAGRLCWTWPAGCTEMMVTARADLPPAGAQELGATTRKITNTRYDIDGGFLPPDVRPLHVALFACVRERGELVVAGAAAARVVIDATGVLTVVGSGSAAAARTAPAGGGVVGTRAGSGAGSGAG
;
A
#
# COMPACT_ATOMS: atom_id res chain seq x y z
N MET A 1 39.55 -1.98 35.03
CA MET A 1 38.67 -0.79 35.07
C MET A 1 39.38 0.41 35.70
N LEU A 2 39.03 1.66 35.32
CA LEU A 2 39.54 2.89 35.95
C LEU A 2 38.69 3.32 37.18
N PRO A 3 39.25 4.09 38.14
CA PRO A 3 38.48 4.69 39.24
C PRO A 3 37.36 5.64 38.75
N PHE A 4 36.28 5.76 39.52
CA PHE A 4 35.14 6.60 39.15
C PHE A 4 35.38 8.09 39.44
N ASP A 5 35.43 8.92 38.40
CA ASP A 5 35.43 10.38 38.53
C ASP A 5 34.04 10.96 38.22
N SER A 6 33.45 11.63 39.23
CA SER A 6 32.12 12.23 39.15
C SER A 6 32.01 13.44 38.19
N ASN A 7 33.12 14.04 37.76
CA ASN A 7 33.15 15.13 36.80
C ASN A 7 33.41 14.62 35.38
N ASP A 8 34.33 13.68 35.18
CA ASP A 8 34.48 13.02 33.86
C ASP A 8 33.19 12.29 33.45
N TYR A 9 32.56 11.57 34.38
CA TYR A 9 31.27 10.94 34.15
C TYR A 9 30.17 11.94 33.73
N ARG A 10 30.21 13.19 34.22
CA ARG A 10 29.28 14.26 33.82
C ARG A 10 29.56 14.81 32.42
N SER A 11 30.83 14.92 32.01
CA SER A 11 31.23 15.46 30.70
C SER A 11 31.22 14.43 29.58
N ARG A 12 31.52 13.17 29.89
CA ARG A 12 31.62 12.06 28.93
C ARG A 12 30.31 11.27 28.84
N VAL A 13 29.86 10.69 29.95
CA VAL A 13 28.67 9.79 29.96
C VAL A 13 27.36 10.58 29.96
N LEU A 14 27.07 11.35 31.02
CA LEU A 14 25.76 12.02 31.14
C LEU A 14 25.51 13.03 30.01
N ALA A 15 26.55 13.69 29.49
CA ALA A 15 26.42 14.58 28.35
C ALA A 15 26.02 13.83 27.06
N ALA A 16 26.60 12.65 26.80
CA ALA A 16 26.26 11.82 25.64
C ALA A 16 24.86 11.21 25.75
N VAL A 17 24.51 10.66 26.93
CA VAL A 17 23.17 10.13 27.24
C VAL A 17 22.10 11.23 27.08
N HIS A 18 22.37 12.45 27.57
CA HIS A 18 21.49 13.60 27.38
C HIS A 18 21.42 14.05 25.91
N ALA A 19 22.54 14.05 25.17
CA ALA A 19 22.56 14.45 23.76
C ALA A 19 21.76 13.50 22.85
N ARG A 20 21.73 12.19 23.18
CA ARG A 20 20.87 11.20 22.55
C ARG A 20 19.42 11.21 23.07
N GLY A 21 19.09 12.06 24.04
CA GLY A 21 17.72 12.25 24.52
C GLY A 21 17.23 11.27 25.58
N GLY A 22 18.09 10.45 26.19
CA GLY A 22 17.71 9.62 27.33
C GLY A 22 18.52 8.35 27.56
N ALA A 23 18.28 7.73 28.72
CA ALA A 23 18.85 6.44 29.11
C ALA A 23 18.53 5.33 28.11
N GLU A 24 17.28 5.28 27.62
CA GLU A 24 16.75 4.30 26.66
C GLU A 24 17.56 4.14 25.36
N GLN A 25 18.39 5.14 25.01
CA GLN A 25 19.22 5.14 23.79
C GLN A 25 20.70 4.85 24.08
N SER A 26 21.04 4.42 25.30
CA SER A 26 22.40 4.19 25.78
C SER A 26 22.48 2.81 26.42
N ASP A 27 23.60 2.10 26.27
CA ASP A 27 23.73 0.73 26.77
C ASP A 27 24.24 0.66 28.23
N PRO A 28 24.01 -0.44 28.97
CA PRO A 28 24.37 -0.53 30.39
C PRO A 28 25.87 -0.35 30.66
N PHE A 29 26.75 -0.70 29.72
CA PHE A 29 28.20 -0.51 29.83
C PHE A 29 28.57 0.97 29.78
N GLU A 30 27.99 1.72 28.86
CA GLU A 30 28.15 3.17 28.79
C GLU A 30 27.54 3.87 30.02
N ILE A 31 26.34 3.45 30.44
CA ILE A 31 25.59 4.05 31.56
C ILE A 31 26.34 3.92 32.89
N TYR A 32 26.92 2.75 33.19
CA TYR A 32 27.68 2.52 34.43
C TYR A 32 29.19 2.76 34.30
N ASP A 33 29.67 3.23 33.15
CA ASP A 33 31.09 3.46 32.87
C ASP A 33 31.98 2.21 33.13
N ILE A 34 31.58 1.11 32.47
CA ILE A 34 32.25 -0.19 32.49
C ILE A 34 32.78 -0.48 31.08
N PRO A 35 34.10 -0.72 30.88
CA PRO A 35 34.64 -1.05 29.57
C PRO A 35 34.07 -2.37 29.03
N ILE A 36 33.46 -2.32 27.84
CA ILE A 36 32.81 -3.49 27.21
C ILE A 36 33.87 -4.52 26.75
N GLU A 37 35.09 -4.06 26.48
CA GLU A 37 36.27 -4.84 26.12
C GLU A 37 36.88 -5.60 27.33
N GLU A 38 36.58 -5.15 28.54
CA GLU A 38 36.98 -5.81 29.80
C GLU A 38 35.87 -6.70 30.37
N ALA A 39 34.65 -6.68 29.80
CA ALA A 39 33.44 -7.30 30.35
C ALA A 39 33.59 -8.78 30.77
N ALA A 40 34.36 -9.56 30.03
CA ALA A 40 34.64 -10.98 30.29
C ALA A 40 35.85 -11.25 31.22
N ARG A 41 36.56 -10.20 31.66
CA ARG A 41 37.71 -10.27 32.58
C ARG A 41 37.43 -9.65 33.95
N LEU A 42 36.56 -8.64 34.01
CA LEU A 42 36.16 -7.99 35.26
C LEU A 42 35.43 -8.99 36.17
N GLY A 43 35.75 -8.97 37.47
CA GLY A 43 35.07 -9.78 38.46
C GLY A 43 33.69 -9.21 38.82
N ASP A 44 32.74 -10.07 39.19
CA ASP A 44 31.37 -9.62 39.51
C ASP A 44 31.34 -8.63 40.68
N ALA A 45 32.20 -8.78 41.69
CA ALA A 45 32.33 -7.83 42.80
C ALA A 45 32.90 -6.45 42.38
N GLU A 46 33.80 -6.41 41.39
CA GLU A 46 34.35 -5.16 40.84
C GLU A 46 33.27 -4.40 40.06
N VAL A 47 32.46 -5.12 39.28
CA VAL A 47 31.31 -4.57 38.55
C VAL A 47 30.23 -4.04 39.50
N TRP A 48 29.91 -4.77 40.58
CA TRP A 48 28.95 -4.29 41.59
C TRP A 48 29.44 -3.03 42.31
N ALA A 49 30.72 -2.96 42.69
CA ALA A 49 31.29 -1.75 43.28
C ALA A 49 31.13 -0.52 42.36
N ARG A 50 31.35 -0.66 41.04
CA ARG A 50 31.12 0.42 40.06
C ARG A 50 29.65 0.80 39.93
N ILE A 51 28.75 -0.18 39.90
CA ILE A 51 27.30 0.07 39.86
C ILE A 51 26.87 0.88 41.08
N ASP A 52 27.37 0.55 42.28
CA ASP A 52 27.08 1.26 43.53
C ASP A 52 27.71 2.67 43.59
N GLU A 53 28.96 2.85 43.12
CA GLU A 53 29.62 4.16 42.98
C GLU A 53 28.77 5.14 42.16
N VAL A 54 28.33 4.67 40.97
CA VAL A 54 27.55 5.44 40.00
C VAL A 54 26.12 5.69 40.50
N TRP A 55 25.46 4.67 41.06
CA TRP A 55 24.11 4.79 41.60
C TRP A 55 24.05 5.76 42.79
N ALA A 56 25.01 5.68 43.71
CA ALA A 56 25.13 6.62 44.82
C ALA A 56 25.43 8.05 44.33
N PHE A 57 26.19 8.20 43.24
CA PHE A 57 26.38 9.50 42.58
C PHE A 57 25.09 10.05 41.95
N TRP A 58 24.27 9.22 41.28
CA TRP A 58 22.96 9.62 40.77
C TRP A 58 22.03 10.06 41.90
N GLN A 59 21.97 9.30 43.00
CA GLN A 59 21.17 9.66 44.18
C GLN A 59 21.54 11.03 44.75
N ARG A 60 22.85 11.34 44.84
CA ARG A 60 23.36 12.66 45.26
C ARG A 60 23.16 13.78 44.23
N SER A 61 22.83 13.46 42.98
CA SER A 61 22.75 14.42 41.86
C SER A 61 21.33 14.64 41.30
N ARG A 62 20.28 14.19 42.01
CA ARG A 62 18.86 14.23 41.57
C ARG A 62 18.35 15.63 41.18
N ASP A 63 18.88 16.67 41.80
CA ASP A 63 18.50 18.07 41.56
C ASP A 63 19.48 18.81 40.64
N HIS A 64 20.35 18.11 39.91
CA HIS A 64 21.34 18.73 39.02
C HIS A 64 20.66 19.52 37.87
N PRO A 65 20.92 20.83 37.72
CA PRO A 65 20.10 21.73 36.91
C PRO A 65 20.04 21.38 35.42
N ARG A 66 21.11 20.77 34.86
CA ARG A 66 21.14 20.31 33.47
C ARG A 66 20.70 18.85 33.26
N TYR A 67 20.76 18.01 34.30
CA TYR A 67 20.69 16.54 34.13
C TYR A 67 19.58 15.86 34.94
N ARG A 68 18.79 16.61 35.73
CA ARG A 68 17.66 16.11 36.53
C ARG A 68 16.80 15.07 35.83
N GLY A 69 16.30 15.35 34.61
CA GLY A 69 15.42 14.44 33.88
C GLY A 69 16.08 13.09 33.56
N VAL A 70 17.32 13.12 33.05
CA VAL A 70 18.11 11.91 32.74
C VAL A 70 18.44 11.12 34.02
N ILE A 71 18.81 11.80 35.10
CA ILE A 71 19.15 11.17 36.38
C ILE A 71 17.91 10.53 37.04
N ILE A 72 16.74 11.14 36.94
CA ILE A 72 15.48 10.56 37.42
C ILE A 72 15.11 9.30 36.61
N ALA A 73 15.28 9.31 35.28
CA ALA A 73 15.06 8.13 34.44
C ALA A 73 16.05 6.99 34.78
N LEU A 74 17.35 7.29 34.89
CA LEU A 74 18.38 6.32 35.28
C LEU A 74 18.12 5.68 36.64
N LEU A 75 17.63 6.45 37.62
CA LEU A 75 17.24 5.94 38.93
C LEU A 75 16.00 5.02 38.88
N GLY A 76 15.10 5.22 37.92
CA GLY A 76 13.95 4.32 37.70
C GLY A 76 14.35 3.00 37.05
N LEU A 77 15.26 3.04 36.06
CA LEU A 77 15.75 1.87 35.32
C LEU A 77 16.85 1.09 36.03
N HIS A 78 17.40 1.60 37.14
CA HIS A 78 18.58 1.06 37.82
C HIS A 78 18.49 -0.45 38.14
N SER A 79 17.34 -0.93 38.61
CA SER A 79 17.13 -2.34 38.98
C SER A 79 17.21 -3.30 37.79
N GLU A 80 16.77 -2.87 36.62
CA GLU A 80 16.83 -3.63 35.37
C GLU A 80 18.25 -3.57 34.77
N LEU A 81 18.81 -2.37 34.65
CA LEU A 81 20.13 -2.13 34.06
C LEU A 81 21.26 -2.81 34.88
N SER A 82 21.15 -2.85 36.20
CA SER A 82 22.10 -3.56 37.07
C SER A 82 21.89 -5.09 37.05
N ALA A 83 20.65 -5.56 36.92
CA ALA A 83 20.36 -6.98 36.80
C ALA A 83 21.02 -7.61 35.56
N ALA A 84 21.05 -6.88 34.44
CA ALA A 84 21.67 -7.31 33.19
C ALA A 84 23.20 -7.50 33.27
N LEU A 85 23.87 -6.86 34.24
CA LEU A 85 25.32 -6.91 34.45
C LEU A 85 25.76 -7.84 35.60
N ARG A 86 24.79 -8.40 36.34
CA ARG A 86 24.95 -9.07 37.65
C ARG A 86 25.97 -10.21 37.69
N THR A 87 26.12 -10.98 36.61
CA THR A 87 27.00 -12.16 36.53
C THR A 87 27.91 -12.11 35.32
N THR A 88 29.09 -12.73 35.41
CA THR A 88 30.08 -12.75 34.32
C THR A 88 29.52 -13.35 33.03
N ALA A 89 28.67 -14.36 33.12
CA ALA A 89 28.01 -14.97 31.96
C ALA A 89 27.03 -13.99 31.28
N ALA A 90 26.07 -13.44 32.02
CA ALA A 90 25.08 -12.51 31.48
C ALA A 90 25.74 -11.23 30.93
N ARG A 91 26.75 -10.70 31.63
CA ARG A 91 27.54 -9.56 31.19
C ARG A 91 28.32 -9.85 29.90
N THR A 92 28.90 -11.04 29.74
CA THR A 92 29.63 -11.41 28.51
C THR A 92 28.68 -11.54 27.31
N GLU A 93 27.52 -12.16 27.51
CA GLU A 93 26.49 -12.27 26.47
C GLU A 93 25.95 -10.89 26.07
N LEU A 94 25.64 -10.03 27.05
CA LEU A 94 25.22 -8.65 26.83
C LEU A 94 26.31 -7.84 26.12
N ALA A 95 27.59 -8.01 26.45
CA ALA A 95 28.71 -7.35 25.76
C ALA A 95 28.76 -7.76 24.28
N GLY A 96 28.51 -9.03 23.96
CA GLY A 96 28.35 -9.50 22.58
C GLY A 96 27.19 -8.80 21.86
N ARG A 97 25.99 -8.81 22.45
CA ARG A 97 24.78 -8.16 21.88
C ARG A 97 24.95 -6.65 21.69
N VAL A 98 25.52 -5.95 22.67
CA VAL A 98 25.79 -4.51 22.61
C VAL A 98 26.87 -4.18 21.57
N THR A 99 27.94 -4.98 21.47
CA THR A 99 28.98 -4.80 20.43
C THR A 99 28.40 -4.97 19.03
N ALA A 100 27.55 -5.97 18.81
CA ALA A 100 26.83 -6.16 17.56
C ALA A 100 25.88 -4.96 17.27
N ALA A 101 25.12 -4.50 18.26
CA ALA A 101 24.20 -3.36 18.12
C ALA A 101 24.92 -2.01 17.92
N ARG A 102 26.12 -1.80 18.48
CA ARG A 102 26.99 -0.65 18.17
C ARG A 102 27.49 -0.74 16.73
N THR A 103 28.00 -1.91 16.33
CA THR A 103 28.51 -2.18 14.97
C THR A 103 27.41 -2.03 13.90
N ALA A 104 26.17 -2.42 14.20
CA ALA A 104 25.02 -2.24 13.31
C ALA A 104 24.67 -0.75 13.12
N ARG A 105 24.57 0.03 14.22
CA ARG A 105 24.32 1.48 14.17
C ARG A 105 25.42 2.24 13.43
N ASP A 106 26.68 1.87 13.60
CA ASP A 106 27.77 2.40 12.77
C ASP A 106 27.63 1.96 11.31
N GLY A 107 27.31 0.69 11.05
CA GLY A 107 27.03 0.18 9.72
C GLY A 107 25.96 0.98 8.97
N GLU A 108 24.87 1.33 9.65
CA GLU A 108 23.79 2.20 9.16
C GLU A 108 24.28 3.64 8.93
N ARG A 109 24.97 4.25 9.92
CA ARG A 109 25.56 5.60 9.81
C ARG A 109 26.50 5.73 8.61
N PHE A 110 27.32 4.71 8.35
CA PHE A 110 28.24 4.67 7.22
C PHE A 110 27.62 4.14 5.91
N ALA A 111 26.37 3.65 5.91
CA ALA A 111 25.80 2.89 4.78
C ALA A 111 25.72 3.71 3.48
N GLU A 112 25.25 4.97 3.55
CA GLU A 112 25.08 5.83 2.39
C GLU A 112 26.42 6.35 1.85
N LEU A 113 27.35 6.73 2.75
CA LEU A 113 28.72 7.07 2.39
C LEU A 113 29.43 5.90 1.69
N ASP A 114 29.37 4.70 2.27
CA ASP A 114 29.94 3.48 1.68
C ASP A 114 29.27 3.15 0.34
N ALA A 115 27.97 3.43 0.15
CA ALA A 115 27.28 3.27 -1.13
C ALA A 115 27.76 4.28 -2.19
N ALA A 116 27.93 5.55 -1.83
CA ALA A 116 28.50 6.56 -2.70
C ALA A 116 29.95 6.22 -3.11
N VAL A 117 30.76 5.80 -2.13
CA VAL A 117 32.13 5.32 -2.33
C VAL A 117 32.16 4.08 -3.25
N ARG A 118 31.29 3.08 -3.05
CA ARG A 118 31.19 1.92 -3.97
C ARG A 118 30.85 2.33 -5.40
N ARG A 119 29.91 3.28 -5.59
CA ARG A 119 29.55 3.80 -6.93
C ARG A 119 30.75 4.47 -7.62
N LEU A 120 31.51 5.32 -6.91
CA LEU A 120 32.69 5.98 -7.44
C LEU A 120 33.85 5.00 -7.73
N VAL A 121 34.16 4.11 -6.78
CA VAL A 121 35.23 3.09 -6.96
C VAL A 121 34.90 2.15 -8.12
N SER A 122 33.63 1.81 -8.35
CA SER A 122 33.22 1.08 -9.55
C SER A 122 33.48 1.90 -10.83
N ARG A 123 32.93 3.12 -10.92
CA ARG A 123 32.97 3.99 -12.11
C ARG A 123 34.37 4.48 -12.49
N PHE A 124 35.26 4.71 -11.52
CA PHE A 124 36.59 5.30 -11.74
C PHE A 124 37.76 4.37 -11.38
N GLY A 125 37.55 3.30 -10.62
CA GLY A 125 38.64 2.44 -10.09
C GLY A 125 39.29 2.97 -8.81
N GLY A 126 38.69 3.98 -8.19
CA GLY A 126 39.18 4.69 -7.01
C GLY A 126 38.26 5.87 -6.68
N LEU A 127 38.72 6.80 -5.84
CA LEU A 127 38.00 8.02 -5.47
C LEU A 127 38.67 9.24 -6.11
N PRO A 128 38.01 9.92 -7.08
CA PRO A 128 38.52 11.19 -7.63
C PRO A 128 38.58 12.28 -6.55
N GLU A 129 39.69 13.00 -6.49
CA GLU A 129 39.95 14.04 -5.48
C GLU A 129 38.88 15.13 -5.46
N ASP A 130 38.39 15.55 -6.63
CA ASP A 130 37.32 16.54 -6.79
C ASP A 130 35.96 16.08 -6.23
N LYS A 131 35.79 14.78 -5.96
CA LYS A 131 34.58 14.22 -5.33
C LYS A 131 34.73 14.00 -3.82
N ILE A 132 35.95 14.05 -3.26
CA ILE A 132 36.18 13.84 -1.81
C ILE A 132 35.48 14.91 -0.98
N ALA A 133 35.45 16.17 -1.43
CA ALA A 133 34.73 17.25 -0.75
C ALA A 133 33.21 16.98 -0.66
N GLY A 134 32.60 16.45 -1.72
CA GLY A 134 31.19 16.06 -1.72
C GLY A 134 30.90 14.84 -0.83
N LEU A 135 31.80 13.87 -0.79
CA LEU A 135 31.70 12.73 0.13
C LEU A 135 31.83 13.17 1.60
N ARG A 136 32.66 14.16 1.91
CA ARG A 136 32.80 14.73 3.27
C ARG A 136 31.54 15.49 3.69
N ALA A 137 30.97 16.29 2.80
CA ALA A 137 29.69 16.95 3.04
C ALA A 137 28.56 15.95 3.30
N LEU A 138 28.48 14.87 2.50
CA LEU A 138 27.55 13.75 2.73
C LEU A 138 27.77 13.09 4.10
N ALA A 139 29.03 12.81 4.47
CA ALA A 139 29.36 12.20 5.75
C ALA A 139 28.92 13.06 6.95
N ALA A 140 29.12 14.37 6.88
CA ALA A 140 28.68 15.31 7.91
C ALA A 140 27.15 15.29 8.12
N THR A 141 26.35 15.12 7.06
CA THR A 141 24.88 14.97 7.14
C THR A 141 24.45 13.77 8.00
N HIS A 142 25.25 12.71 8.07
CA HIS A 142 24.99 11.53 8.89
C HIS A 142 25.72 11.55 10.26
N GLY A 143 26.29 12.69 10.67
CA GLY A 143 27.01 12.79 11.94
C GLY A 143 28.30 11.96 11.96
N ILE A 144 29.01 11.88 10.83
CA ILE A 144 30.38 11.36 10.72
C ILE A 144 31.32 12.56 10.74
N ASP A 145 32.26 12.58 11.69
CA ASP A 145 33.32 13.60 11.76
C ASP A 145 34.44 13.35 10.73
N ASP A 146 35.28 14.36 10.50
CA ASP A 146 36.36 14.30 9.51
C ASP A 146 37.40 13.21 9.79
N ALA A 147 37.68 12.89 11.06
CA ALA A 147 38.66 11.85 11.40
C ALA A 147 38.09 10.45 11.09
N ALA A 148 36.84 10.21 11.46
CA ALA A 148 36.10 8.98 11.12
C ALA A 148 35.91 8.83 9.59
N PHE A 149 35.64 9.94 8.89
CA PHE A 149 35.56 9.99 7.42
C PHE A 149 36.89 9.58 6.77
N GLU A 150 38.00 10.24 7.08
CA GLU A 150 39.32 9.92 6.52
C GLU A 150 39.75 8.48 6.85
N LEU A 151 39.48 8.01 8.09
CA LEU A 151 39.73 6.63 8.51
C LEU A 151 38.91 5.60 7.72
N ARG A 152 37.70 5.95 7.27
CA ARG A 152 36.85 5.11 6.41
C ARG A 152 37.33 5.09 4.96
N ILE A 153 37.70 6.25 4.40
CA ILE A 153 38.07 6.35 2.96
C ILE A 153 39.52 5.93 2.66
N ARG A 154 40.43 5.89 3.64
CA ARG A 154 41.85 5.51 3.46
C ARG A 154 42.10 4.17 2.73
N ARG A 155 41.12 3.25 2.79
CA ARG A 155 41.17 1.93 2.12
C ARG A 155 40.94 1.99 0.60
N HIS A 156 40.67 3.17 0.04
CA HIS A 156 40.41 3.38 -1.38
C HIS A 156 41.48 4.27 -2.01
N ARG A 157 42.01 3.85 -3.17
CA ARG A 157 42.99 4.62 -3.96
C ARG A 157 42.38 5.97 -4.37
N ARG A 158 43.09 7.07 -4.06
CA ARG A 158 42.76 8.40 -4.61
C ARG A 158 43.20 8.50 -6.07
N LEU A 159 42.42 9.24 -6.86
CA LEU A 159 42.66 9.48 -8.28
C LEU A 159 42.69 10.99 -8.53
N PRO A 160 43.55 11.50 -9.43
CA PRO A 160 43.62 12.92 -9.74
C PRO A 160 42.27 13.53 -10.10
N ALA A 161 42.05 14.79 -9.71
CA ALA A 161 40.87 15.55 -10.10
C ALA A 161 40.64 15.50 -11.62
N GLY A 162 39.41 15.21 -12.05
CA GLY A 162 39.07 15.10 -13.47
C GLY A 162 39.52 13.81 -14.16
N THR A 163 39.93 12.77 -13.41
CA THR A 163 40.18 11.43 -13.96
C THR A 163 38.97 10.95 -14.77
N ALA A 164 39.20 10.62 -16.04
CA ALA A 164 38.17 10.08 -16.92
C ALA A 164 37.56 8.79 -16.36
N GLU A 165 36.27 8.58 -16.62
CA GLU A 165 35.57 7.36 -16.20
C GLU A 165 36.21 6.13 -16.82
N ARG A 166 36.27 5.02 -16.07
CA ARG A 166 36.69 3.75 -16.68
C ARG A 166 35.62 3.33 -17.66
N ALA A 167 35.92 3.48 -18.95
CA ALA A 167 35.21 2.79 -20.01
C ALA A 167 35.21 1.29 -19.67
N THR A 168 34.06 0.77 -19.26
CA THR A 168 33.88 -0.66 -19.03
C THR A 168 34.04 -1.35 -20.37
N ALA A 169 35.13 -2.09 -20.55
CA ALA A 169 35.55 -2.69 -21.83
C ALA A 169 34.63 -3.81 -22.36
N THR A 170 33.38 -3.86 -21.90
CA THR A 170 32.29 -4.69 -22.39
C THR A 170 30.95 -3.97 -22.18
N SER A 171 30.84 -2.72 -22.65
CA SER A 171 29.53 -2.10 -22.88
C SER A 171 28.96 -2.61 -24.20
N ALA A 172 28.48 -3.86 -24.20
CA ALA A 172 27.62 -4.33 -25.29
C ALA A 172 26.42 -3.37 -25.39
N ARG A 173 26.11 -2.85 -26.59
CA ARG A 173 24.99 -1.92 -26.82
C ARG A 173 23.74 -2.50 -26.15
N ARG A 174 23.24 -1.85 -25.09
CA ARG A 174 22.03 -2.30 -24.42
C ARG A 174 20.85 -1.93 -25.33
N PRO A 175 20.16 -2.90 -25.95
CA PRO A 175 19.11 -2.58 -26.92
C PRO A 175 17.96 -1.85 -26.22
N VAL A 176 17.40 -0.84 -26.89
CA VAL A 176 16.14 -0.22 -26.45
C VAL A 176 15.03 -1.26 -26.55
N SER A 177 14.17 -1.36 -25.53
CA SER A 177 13.12 -2.37 -25.54
C SER A 177 12.03 -2.04 -26.57
N ALA A 178 11.52 -3.07 -27.25
CA ALA A 178 10.48 -2.91 -28.25
C ALA A 178 9.19 -2.27 -27.71
N GLU A 179 8.92 -2.40 -26.39
CA GLU A 179 7.81 -1.72 -25.73
C GLU A 179 8.00 -0.21 -25.66
N VAL A 180 9.21 0.27 -25.33
CA VAL A 180 9.52 1.72 -25.32
C VAL A 180 9.41 2.30 -26.73
N ILE A 181 9.84 1.56 -27.76
CA ILE A 181 9.67 1.98 -29.16
C ILE A 181 8.18 2.01 -29.57
N ARG A 182 7.37 1.04 -29.14
CA ARG A 182 5.90 1.05 -29.35
C ARG A 182 5.25 2.26 -28.69
N GLN A 183 5.55 2.51 -27.41
CA GLN A 183 4.99 3.64 -26.66
C GLN A 183 5.34 4.98 -27.32
N VAL A 184 6.63 5.22 -27.61
CA VAL A 184 7.09 6.44 -28.31
C VAL A 184 6.40 6.63 -29.66
N ARG A 185 6.16 5.55 -30.44
CA ARG A 185 5.41 5.65 -31.70
C ARG A 185 3.93 6.00 -31.47
N ALA A 186 3.27 5.37 -30.49
CA ALA A 186 1.88 5.67 -30.15
C ALA A 186 1.69 7.12 -29.69
N ASP A 187 2.63 7.65 -28.90
CA ASP A 187 2.63 9.02 -28.41
C ASP A 187 2.88 10.04 -29.53
N LEU A 188 3.76 9.73 -30.49
CA LEU A 188 3.96 10.54 -31.69
C LEU A 188 2.74 10.55 -32.62
N ASP A 189 2.09 9.39 -32.83
CA ASP A 189 0.82 9.30 -33.58
C ASP A 189 -0.33 10.02 -32.87
N GLU A 190 -0.36 10.03 -31.53
CA GLU A 190 -1.31 10.82 -30.73
C GLU A 190 -1.03 12.31 -30.86
N LEU A 191 0.24 12.72 -30.86
CA LEU A 191 0.63 14.12 -31.03
C LEU A 191 0.17 14.65 -32.40
N GLY A 192 0.38 13.92 -33.49
CA GLY A 192 -0.14 14.30 -34.82
C GLY A 192 -1.67 14.45 -34.81
N ARG A 193 -2.39 13.50 -34.21
CA ARG A 193 -3.86 13.53 -34.08
C ARG A 193 -4.37 14.70 -33.22
N ILE A 194 -3.66 15.08 -32.16
CA ILE A 194 -4.00 16.26 -31.33
C ILE A 194 -3.67 17.58 -32.04
N VAL A 195 -2.63 17.62 -32.87
CA VAL A 195 -2.17 18.86 -33.54
C VAL A 195 -2.87 19.09 -34.89
N GLY A 196 -3.45 18.04 -35.50
CA GLY A 196 -4.08 18.11 -36.82
C GLY A 196 -3.07 18.11 -37.97
N THR A 197 -1.86 17.61 -37.73
CA THR A 197 -0.76 17.53 -38.70
C THR A 197 -0.29 16.09 -38.86
N THR A 198 0.51 15.82 -39.90
CA THR A 198 1.27 14.56 -39.99
C THR A 198 2.02 14.32 -38.67
N PRO A 199 1.88 13.14 -38.04
CA PRO A 199 2.63 12.82 -36.82
C PRO A 199 4.13 12.69 -37.14
N PRO A 200 5.04 13.20 -36.29
CA PRO A 200 6.47 12.98 -36.49
C PRO A 200 6.79 11.50 -36.37
N ARG A 201 7.75 10.99 -37.16
CA ARG A 201 8.00 9.54 -37.28
C ARG A 201 9.17 9.03 -36.44
N SER A 202 9.93 9.93 -35.84
CA SER A 202 10.95 9.62 -34.83
C SER A 202 11.12 10.77 -33.83
N LEU A 203 11.89 10.54 -32.76
CA LEU A 203 12.28 11.59 -31.82
C LEU A 203 13.26 12.62 -32.42
N PHE A 204 13.96 12.27 -33.52
CA PHE A 204 14.76 13.22 -34.30
C PHE A 204 13.87 14.19 -35.06
N ASP A 205 12.86 13.66 -35.75
CA ASP A 205 11.84 14.40 -36.50
C ASP A 205 11.02 15.33 -35.58
N LEU A 206 10.60 14.84 -34.40
CA LEU A 206 9.96 15.65 -33.35
C LEU A 206 10.80 16.87 -32.91
N LEU A 207 12.13 16.72 -32.87
CA LEU A 207 13.06 17.78 -32.48
C LEU A 207 13.48 18.67 -33.67
N GLY A 208 13.28 18.23 -34.91
CA GLY A 208 13.77 18.91 -36.11
C GLY A 208 15.29 18.85 -36.27
N VAL A 209 15.93 17.76 -35.81
CA VAL A 209 17.40 17.54 -35.87
C VAL A 209 17.72 16.26 -36.63
N THR A 210 18.91 16.15 -37.22
CA THR A 210 19.26 14.97 -38.03
C THR A 210 19.79 13.82 -37.15
N PRO A 211 19.78 12.57 -37.63
CA PRO A 211 20.51 11.47 -37.00
C PRO A 211 22.00 11.73 -36.79
N GLU A 212 22.59 12.62 -37.61
CA GLU A 212 24.00 13.01 -37.57
C GLU A 212 24.30 14.17 -36.59
N SER A 213 23.27 14.84 -36.06
CA SER A 213 23.42 15.95 -35.11
C SER A 213 24.14 15.53 -33.83
N SER A 214 24.94 16.44 -33.27
CA SER A 214 25.76 16.13 -32.09
C SER A 214 24.90 15.96 -30.83
N ARG A 215 25.36 15.17 -29.85
CA ARG A 215 24.65 14.96 -28.57
C ARG A 215 24.40 16.28 -27.80
N GLU A 216 25.28 17.26 -27.94
CA GLU A 216 25.15 18.58 -27.32
C GLU A 216 24.09 19.47 -28.01
N GLU A 217 24.04 19.41 -29.34
CA GLU A 217 23.02 20.03 -30.18
C GLU A 217 21.62 19.43 -29.92
N ILE A 218 21.51 18.10 -29.92
CA ILE A 218 20.27 17.38 -29.55
C ILE A 218 19.82 17.79 -28.14
N ARG A 219 20.75 17.89 -27.18
CA ARG A 219 20.44 18.38 -25.82
C ARG A 219 19.90 19.81 -25.86
N ALA A 220 20.58 20.73 -26.53
CA ALA A 220 20.20 22.13 -26.62
C ALA A 220 18.81 22.32 -27.26
N VAL A 221 18.54 21.64 -28.37
CA VAL A 221 17.24 21.71 -29.07
C VAL A 221 16.12 21.11 -28.22
N ARG A 222 16.37 19.99 -27.53
CA ARG A 222 15.42 19.34 -26.60
C ARG A 222 15.13 20.20 -25.36
N ASP A 223 16.14 20.86 -24.79
CA ASP A 223 15.94 21.81 -23.68
C ASP A 223 15.19 23.08 -24.13
N ALA A 224 15.47 23.60 -25.34
CA ALA A 224 14.73 24.72 -25.93
C ALA A 224 13.28 24.34 -26.30
N ALA A 225 13.01 23.09 -26.68
CA ALA A 225 11.66 22.57 -26.86
C ALA A 225 10.91 22.45 -25.52
N ALA A 226 11.57 21.95 -24.47
CA ALA A 226 11.00 21.85 -23.13
C ALA A 226 10.69 23.22 -22.50
N ALA A 227 11.53 24.24 -22.74
CA ALA A 227 11.25 25.62 -22.36
C ALA A 227 9.93 26.12 -22.98
N ARG A 228 9.82 26.06 -24.31
CA ARG A 228 8.62 26.42 -25.08
C ARG A 228 7.38 25.59 -24.71
N ASN A 229 7.55 24.37 -24.20
CA ASN A 229 6.42 23.54 -23.76
C ASN A 229 5.87 23.94 -22.38
N ARG A 230 6.76 24.33 -21.44
CA ARG A 230 6.35 24.82 -20.11
C ARG A 230 5.58 26.15 -20.16
N GLU A 231 5.79 26.95 -21.20
CA GLU A 231 5.04 28.17 -21.50
C GLU A 231 3.60 27.91 -21.99
N ARG A 232 3.28 26.68 -22.43
CA ARG A 232 1.92 26.32 -22.85
C ARG A 232 0.97 26.22 -21.66
N ARG A 233 -0.32 26.48 -21.92
CA ARG A 233 -1.41 26.14 -21.01
C ARG A 233 -1.32 24.66 -20.58
N PRO A 234 -1.62 24.31 -19.32
CA PRO A 234 -1.81 22.92 -18.92
C PRO A 234 -2.96 22.29 -19.68
N ASP A 235 -2.64 21.42 -20.63
CA ASP A 235 -3.57 20.64 -21.46
C ASP A 235 -2.93 19.30 -21.88
N ARG A 236 -3.72 18.45 -22.57
CA ARG A 236 -3.27 17.11 -23.01
C ARG A 236 -2.13 17.16 -24.02
N ARG A 237 -2.01 18.22 -24.84
CA ARG A 237 -0.92 18.41 -25.80
C ARG A 237 0.39 18.72 -25.08
N ARG A 238 0.34 19.57 -24.05
CA ARG A 238 1.50 19.89 -23.22
C ARG A 238 2.03 18.66 -22.50
N ALA A 239 1.17 17.89 -21.84
CA ALA A 239 1.57 16.67 -21.12
C ALA A 239 2.30 15.68 -22.05
N LEU A 240 1.67 15.33 -23.18
CA LEU A 240 2.25 14.43 -24.18
C LEU A 240 3.60 14.92 -24.75
N LEU A 241 3.77 16.24 -24.88
CA LEU A 241 5.06 16.83 -25.27
C LEU A 241 6.11 16.78 -24.14
N ASP A 242 5.73 16.94 -22.87
CA ASP A 242 6.64 16.79 -21.73
C ASP A 242 7.10 15.31 -21.60
N ASP A 243 6.22 14.35 -21.86
CA ASP A 243 6.53 12.91 -21.91
C ASP A 243 7.47 12.56 -23.07
N LEU A 244 7.14 12.98 -24.30
CA LEU A 244 7.98 12.76 -25.48
C LEU A 244 9.36 13.43 -25.38
N LEU A 245 9.45 14.62 -24.79
CA LEU A 245 10.73 15.28 -24.54
C LEU A 245 11.53 14.58 -23.41
N THR A 246 10.84 13.94 -22.46
CA THR A 246 11.47 13.06 -21.46
C THR A 246 12.02 11.79 -22.10
N ALA A 247 11.29 11.18 -23.05
CA ALA A 247 11.79 10.05 -23.85
C ALA A 247 12.99 10.45 -24.72
N ALA A 248 12.94 11.60 -25.40
CA ALA A 248 14.07 12.14 -26.16
C ALA A 248 15.31 12.38 -25.29
N ARG A 249 15.12 12.87 -24.06
CA ARG A 249 16.21 12.96 -23.08
C ARG A 249 16.78 11.58 -22.74
N ALA A 250 15.92 10.64 -22.34
CA ALA A 250 16.35 9.32 -21.87
C ALA A 250 17.03 8.48 -22.95
N LEU A 251 16.60 8.58 -24.21
CA LEU A 251 17.08 7.75 -25.31
C LEU A 251 18.22 8.40 -26.09
N LEU A 252 18.14 9.70 -26.40
CA LEU A 252 19.13 10.37 -27.26
C LEU A 252 20.20 11.14 -26.48
N VAL A 253 19.82 11.83 -25.39
CA VAL A 253 20.74 12.72 -24.64
C VAL A 253 21.52 11.97 -23.57
N ASP A 254 20.82 11.16 -22.77
CA ASP A 254 21.39 10.39 -21.66
C ASP A 254 21.61 8.89 -22.03
N GLY A 255 21.03 8.44 -23.15
CA GLY A 255 21.12 7.07 -23.69
C GLY A 255 22.13 6.90 -24.83
N ASP A 256 21.81 6.07 -25.83
CA ASP A 256 22.61 5.90 -27.07
C ASP A 256 21.71 6.12 -28.31
N PRO A 257 21.91 7.22 -29.08
CA PRO A 257 21.18 7.49 -30.31
C PRO A 257 21.24 6.35 -31.33
N GLU A 258 22.39 5.68 -31.46
CA GLU A 258 22.57 4.57 -32.40
C GLU A 258 21.69 3.37 -32.01
N ALA A 259 21.61 3.06 -30.72
CA ALA A 259 20.75 1.99 -30.20
C ALA A 259 19.24 2.30 -30.33
N TYR A 260 18.85 3.59 -30.39
CA TYR A 260 17.48 3.98 -30.73
C TYR A 260 17.19 3.82 -32.23
N LEU A 261 18.12 4.23 -33.11
CA LEU A 261 18.00 4.04 -34.57
C LEU A 261 17.99 2.54 -34.93
N ASP A 262 18.84 1.73 -34.30
CA ASP A 262 18.84 0.27 -34.44
C ASP A 262 17.49 -0.34 -34.02
N ALA A 263 16.87 0.16 -32.95
CA ALA A 263 15.59 -0.33 -32.46
C ALA A 263 14.38 0.09 -33.30
N LEU A 264 14.53 1.04 -34.23
CA LEU A 264 13.52 1.37 -35.25
C LEU A 264 13.53 0.39 -36.44
N ILE A 265 14.59 -0.39 -36.64
CA ILE A 265 14.75 -1.29 -37.80
C ILE A 265 13.61 -2.31 -37.92
N GLU A 266 13.32 -3.08 -36.87
CA GLU A 266 12.29 -4.14 -36.93
C GLU A 266 10.85 -3.60 -37.10
N PRO A 267 10.42 -2.53 -36.40
CA PRO A 267 9.16 -1.85 -36.69
C PRO A 267 9.03 -1.39 -38.16
N VAL A 268 10.11 -0.94 -38.80
CA VAL A 268 10.09 -0.51 -40.21
C VAL A 268 10.15 -1.69 -41.17
N LYS A 269 10.93 -2.75 -40.87
CA LYS A 269 10.89 -4.03 -41.61
C LYS A 269 9.47 -4.61 -41.65
N ALA A 270 8.73 -4.58 -40.53
CA ALA A 270 7.34 -5.02 -40.48
C ALA A 270 6.41 -4.23 -41.43
N VAL A 271 6.62 -2.92 -41.59
CA VAL A 271 5.84 -2.04 -42.47
C VAL A 271 6.21 -2.18 -43.95
N LEU A 272 7.46 -2.54 -44.25
CA LEU A 272 7.97 -2.66 -45.62
C LEU A 272 7.86 -4.08 -46.20
N ARG A 273 7.99 -5.13 -45.39
CA ARG A 273 8.01 -6.54 -45.86
C ARG A 273 6.85 -6.91 -46.80
N PRO A 274 5.57 -6.54 -46.54
CA PRO A 274 4.49 -6.82 -47.50
C PRO A 274 4.62 -6.08 -48.83
N ARG A 275 5.24 -4.90 -48.84
CA ARG A 275 5.46 -4.10 -50.06
C ARG A 275 6.62 -4.65 -50.89
N VAL A 276 7.70 -5.09 -50.24
CA VAL A 276 8.83 -5.77 -50.90
C VAL A 276 8.35 -7.09 -51.52
N ALA A 277 7.56 -7.88 -50.78
CA ALA A 277 6.96 -9.11 -51.30
C ALA A 277 6.13 -8.86 -52.57
N THR A 278 5.27 -7.82 -52.57
CA THR A 278 4.49 -7.44 -53.76
C THR A 278 5.36 -6.97 -54.92
N ALA A 279 6.40 -6.16 -54.67
CA ALA A 279 7.30 -5.69 -55.73
C ALA A 279 8.07 -6.85 -56.39
N VAL A 280 8.57 -7.79 -55.59
CA VAL A 280 9.23 -9.01 -56.08
C VAL A 280 8.26 -9.92 -56.82
N LEU A 281 7.02 -10.10 -56.32
CA LEU A 281 6.01 -10.96 -56.93
C LEU A 281 5.54 -10.48 -58.32
N ILE A 282 5.60 -9.17 -58.59
CA ILE A 282 5.17 -8.60 -59.88
C ILE A 282 6.27 -8.67 -60.94
N GLU A 283 7.53 -8.41 -60.55
CA GLU A 283 8.67 -8.20 -61.47
C GLU A 283 9.69 -9.36 -61.48
N ASP A 284 9.47 -10.39 -60.65
CA ASP A 284 10.38 -11.51 -60.34
C ASP A 284 11.76 -11.08 -59.79
N ARG A 285 11.90 -9.80 -59.45
CA ARG A 285 13.11 -9.14 -58.91
C ARG A 285 12.76 -7.78 -58.34
N LEU A 286 13.66 -7.17 -57.56
CA LEU A 286 13.48 -5.81 -57.05
C LEU A 286 14.07 -4.78 -58.03
N LEU A 287 13.21 -4.03 -58.72
CA LEU A 287 13.64 -2.94 -59.60
C LEU A 287 14.32 -1.80 -58.83
N ALA A 288 15.32 -1.15 -59.44
CA ALA A 288 16.00 0.00 -58.84
C ALA A 288 15.05 1.17 -58.49
N THR A 289 14.01 1.41 -59.30
CA THR A 289 12.96 2.40 -59.03
C THR A 289 12.15 2.03 -57.78
N ALA A 290 11.66 0.78 -57.71
CA ALA A 290 10.91 0.29 -56.55
C ALA A 290 11.78 0.27 -55.28
N ALA A 291 13.07 -0.08 -55.39
CA ALA A 291 14.01 0.02 -54.28
C ALA A 291 14.18 1.47 -53.81
N ALA A 292 14.28 2.45 -54.71
CA ALA A 292 14.36 3.87 -54.36
C ALA A 292 13.08 4.38 -53.64
N GLU A 293 11.90 3.96 -54.11
CA GLU A 293 10.62 4.26 -53.45
C GLU A 293 10.52 3.63 -52.05
N LEU A 294 10.95 2.36 -51.90
CA LEU A 294 10.99 1.67 -50.61
C LEU A 294 12.01 2.29 -49.65
N ILE A 295 13.16 2.77 -50.14
CA ILE A 295 14.14 3.52 -49.34
C ILE A 295 13.54 4.87 -48.91
N ALA A 296 12.86 5.59 -49.80
CA ALA A 296 12.18 6.84 -49.46
C ALA A 296 11.08 6.62 -48.40
N GLN A 297 10.29 5.54 -48.51
CA GLN A 297 9.34 5.15 -47.47
C GLN A 297 10.06 4.79 -46.16
N ALA A 298 11.17 4.04 -46.19
CA ALA A 298 11.92 3.68 -44.98
C ALA A 298 12.45 4.91 -44.22
N VAL A 299 12.90 5.94 -44.94
CA VAL A 299 13.28 7.24 -44.36
C VAL A 299 12.05 7.98 -43.83
N ALA A 300 10.93 7.98 -44.55
CA ALA A 300 9.67 8.55 -44.08
C ALA A 300 9.12 7.84 -42.83
N GLU A 301 9.42 6.56 -42.61
CA GLU A 301 9.11 5.81 -41.37
C GLU A 301 10.13 6.05 -40.23
N GLY A 302 11.09 6.96 -40.42
CA GLY A 302 12.00 7.47 -39.38
C GLY A 302 13.39 6.85 -39.31
N LEU A 303 13.83 6.06 -40.31
CA LEU A 303 15.23 5.59 -40.41
C LEU A 303 16.15 6.61 -41.10
N ASP A 304 17.45 6.53 -40.81
CA ASP A 304 18.47 7.21 -41.62
C ASP A 304 18.66 6.55 -43.01
N GLN A 305 19.25 7.30 -43.94
CA GLN A 305 19.48 6.88 -45.32
C GLN A 305 20.35 5.60 -45.47
N GLY A 306 21.20 5.31 -44.48
CA GLY A 306 22.04 4.10 -44.45
C GLY A 306 21.24 2.88 -44.01
N ARG A 307 20.58 2.96 -42.84
CA ARG A 307 19.70 1.90 -42.32
C ARG A 307 18.53 1.63 -43.26
N ALA A 308 17.96 2.65 -43.91
CA ALA A 308 16.93 2.50 -44.94
C ALA A 308 17.38 1.61 -46.12
N ARG A 309 18.58 1.84 -46.66
CA ARG A 309 19.17 0.99 -47.71
C ARG A 309 19.41 -0.43 -47.22
N ALA A 310 20.01 -0.57 -46.03
CA ALA A 310 20.29 -1.88 -45.43
C ALA A 310 19.00 -2.70 -45.21
N VAL A 311 17.91 -2.07 -44.74
CA VAL A 311 16.60 -2.69 -44.54
C VAL A 311 15.98 -3.16 -45.85
N VAL A 312 16.01 -2.36 -46.92
CA VAL A 312 15.46 -2.76 -48.22
C VAL A 312 16.29 -3.88 -48.86
N ALA A 313 17.62 -3.84 -48.73
CA ALA A 313 18.50 -4.91 -49.18
C ALA A 313 18.34 -6.21 -48.37
N ASP A 314 18.09 -6.11 -47.06
CA ASP A 314 17.77 -7.25 -46.20
C ASP A 314 16.46 -7.91 -46.64
N LEU A 315 15.41 -7.12 -46.85
CA LEU A 315 14.11 -7.64 -47.27
C LEU A 315 14.15 -8.25 -48.68
N ALA A 316 14.96 -7.71 -49.60
CA ALA A 316 15.20 -8.34 -50.91
C ALA A 316 15.84 -9.74 -50.74
N ARG A 317 16.86 -9.85 -49.86
CA ARG A 317 17.52 -11.11 -49.53
C ARG A 317 16.64 -12.08 -48.76
N GLU A 318 15.72 -11.61 -47.90
CA GLU A 318 14.67 -12.44 -47.27
C GLU A 318 13.74 -13.10 -48.32
N HIS A 319 13.58 -12.49 -49.50
CA HIS A 319 12.83 -13.03 -50.64
C HIS A 319 13.71 -13.75 -51.68
N GLY A 320 15.00 -13.96 -51.41
CA GLY A 320 15.92 -14.66 -52.32
C GLY A 320 16.36 -13.86 -53.56
N VAL A 321 16.14 -12.55 -53.56
CA VAL A 321 16.43 -11.64 -54.68
C VAL A 321 17.67 -10.80 -54.38
N GLU A 322 18.57 -10.70 -55.36
CA GLU A 322 19.75 -9.84 -55.26
C GLU A 322 19.33 -8.36 -55.25
N PRO A 323 19.74 -7.55 -54.25
CA PRO A 323 19.38 -6.14 -54.19
C PRO A 323 20.00 -5.36 -55.36
N PRO A 324 19.26 -4.45 -56.02
CA PRO A 324 19.82 -3.64 -57.09
C PRO A 324 20.91 -2.70 -56.55
N GLU A 325 22.00 -2.51 -57.31
CA GLU A 325 23.04 -1.54 -56.99
C GLU A 325 22.48 -0.11 -57.03
N THR A 326 22.01 0.40 -55.90
CA THR A 326 21.61 1.81 -55.77
C THR A 326 22.88 2.68 -55.74
N ALA A 327 23.23 3.25 -56.89
CA ALA A 327 24.49 3.98 -57.09
C ALA A 327 24.81 4.96 -55.95
N HIS A 328 26.04 4.87 -55.43
CA HIS A 328 26.55 5.73 -54.38
C HIS A 328 26.81 7.15 -54.89
N LEU A 329 25.80 8.04 -54.82
CA LEU A 329 26.03 9.47 -54.91
C LEU A 329 26.74 9.95 -53.63
N THR A 330 28.07 9.96 -53.69
CA THR A 330 28.94 10.52 -52.64
C THR A 330 28.88 12.04 -52.65
N SER A 331 28.28 12.65 -51.63
CA SER A 331 28.38 14.10 -51.41
C SER A 331 29.84 14.53 -51.19
N PRO A 332 30.34 15.61 -51.82
CA PRO A 332 31.73 16.04 -51.66
C PRO A 332 32.06 16.50 -50.24
N SER A 333 33.20 16.06 -49.72
CA SER A 333 33.75 16.55 -48.44
C SER A 333 34.19 18.02 -48.56
N HIS A 334 33.50 18.93 -47.87
CA HIS A 334 33.88 20.34 -47.82
C HIS A 334 34.84 20.66 -46.68
N SER A 335 36.09 20.22 -46.84
CA SER A 335 37.22 20.78 -46.11
C SER A 335 37.69 22.10 -46.75
N SER A 336 37.28 23.25 -46.22
CA SER A 336 38.04 24.52 -46.32
C SER A 336 37.49 25.62 -45.42
N ARG A 337 38.39 26.32 -44.72
CA ARG A 337 38.13 27.56 -43.98
C ARG A 337 39.01 28.67 -44.56
N PRO A 338 38.39 29.70 -45.13
CA PRO A 338 38.59 31.09 -44.67
C PRO A 338 37.22 31.73 -44.38
N GLY A 339 37.12 32.96 -43.86
CA GLY A 339 38.13 33.94 -43.47
C GLY A 339 37.45 35.25 -43.07
N SER A 340 38.13 36.09 -42.29
CA SER A 340 37.59 37.37 -41.79
C SER A 340 37.09 38.30 -42.91
N GLY A 341 35.89 38.85 -42.76
CA GLY A 341 35.32 39.90 -43.63
C GLY A 341 34.11 40.56 -42.97
N ALA A 342 33.97 41.88 -43.10
CA ALA A 342 32.96 42.66 -42.39
C ALA A 342 32.25 43.69 -43.29
N ALA A 343 31.14 44.21 -42.75
CA ALA A 343 30.52 45.51 -43.05
C ALA A 343 29.53 45.68 -44.22
N HIS A 344 28.45 46.40 -43.87
CA HIS A 344 27.59 47.31 -44.65
C HIS A 344 26.78 46.88 -45.90
N GLY A 345 25.49 47.25 -45.86
CA GLY A 345 24.62 47.46 -47.02
C GLY A 345 23.71 46.26 -47.38
N GLY A 346 22.42 46.42 -47.64
CA GLY A 346 21.54 47.60 -47.50
C GLY A 346 20.32 47.54 -48.42
N TRP A 347 19.25 48.28 -48.10
CA TRP A 347 18.08 48.58 -48.97
C TRP A 347 17.15 47.38 -49.34
N THR A 348 15.85 47.52 -49.63
CA THR A 348 14.84 48.58 -49.33
C THR A 348 13.42 48.04 -49.51
N GLY A 349 12.45 48.63 -48.77
CA GLY A 349 11.04 48.72 -49.17
C GLY A 349 10.14 47.52 -48.80
N GLY A 350 8.87 47.72 -48.46
CA GLY A 350 8.17 49.00 -48.22
C GLY A 350 6.64 48.84 -48.27
N GLY A 351 5.92 49.39 -47.29
CA GLY A 351 4.45 49.30 -47.25
C GLY A 351 3.80 49.57 -45.88
N GLY A 352 3.69 50.85 -45.49
CA GLY A 352 2.59 51.30 -44.62
C GLY A 352 1.33 51.59 -45.47
N PRO A 353 0.28 52.27 -44.95
CA PRO A 353 0.19 53.09 -43.73
C PRO A 353 -0.93 52.56 -42.76
N ALA A 354 -1.47 53.25 -41.74
CA ALA A 354 -1.44 54.67 -41.36
C ALA A 354 -1.62 54.94 -39.84
N ALA A 355 -1.56 56.24 -39.50
CA ALA A 355 -1.73 56.91 -38.19
C ALA A 355 -2.96 56.49 -37.34
N GLY A 356 -3.07 56.85 -36.05
CA GLY A 356 -2.28 57.73 -35.17
C GLY A 356 -2.83 57.67 -33.73
N GLY A 357 -2.50 58.54 -32.76
CA GLY A 357 -1.61 59.71 -32.73
C GLY A 357 -1.42 60.18 -31.26
N SER A 358 -0.51 61.11 -31.00
CA SER A 358 -0.07 61.50 -29.64
C SER A 358 -0.75 62.77 -29.08
N GLY A 359 -0.90 62.88 -27.76
CA GLY A 359 -0.99 64.18 -27.08
C GLY A 359 -1.58 64.22 -25.68
N GLY A 360 -1.22 65.26 -24.92
CA GLY A 360 -2.02 65.78 -23.80
C GLY A 360 -1.50 65.51 -22.37
N ALA A 361 -1.10 66.56 -21.66
CA ALA A 361 -0.90 66.55 -20.22
C ALA A 361 -1.47 67.85 -19.60
N ALA A 362 -2.19 67.75 -18.48
CA ALA A 362 -2.52 68.82 -17.51
C ALA A 362 -3.39 68.26 -16.37
N GLY A 363 -3.40 68.90 -15.18
CA GLY A 363 -4.41 68.64 -14.14
C GLY A 363 -3.90 68.68 -12.70
N THR A 364 -3.88 69.86 -12.07
CA THR A 364 -3.41 70.07 -10.69
C THR A 364 -4.56 70.06 -9.67
N THR A 365 -4.37 69.41 -8.51
CA THR A 365 -4.88 69.75 -7.14
C THR A 365 -4.54 68.60 -6.19
N GLY A 366 -4.29 68.76 -4.88
CA GLY A 366 -4.19 69.96 -4.03
C GLY A 366 -3.36 69.64 -2.77
N SER A 367 -3.14 70.64 -1.89
CA SER A 367 -2.29 70.53 -0.68
C SER A 367 -3.04 69.98 0.54
N ASP A 368 -2.39 69.14 1.36
CA ASP A 368 -1.97 69.54 2.72
C ASP A 368 -1.16 68.49 3.49
N ALA A 369 -0.47 68.96 4.54
CA ALA A 369 0.49 68.23 5.37
C ALA A 369 -0.17 67.77 6.72
N PRO A 370 0.49 67.06 7.69
CA PRO A 370 1.91 67.14 8.04
C PRO A 370 2.65 65.79 8.21
N THR A 371 3.93 65.92 8.54
CA THR A 371 4.88 64.82 8.79
C THR A 371 4.51 63.96 9.99
N ARG A 372 4.71 62.63 9.84
CA ARG A 372 5.16 61.77 10.94
C ARG A 372 6.29 60.87 10.47
N ASP A 373 7.23 60.69 11.39
CA ASP A 373 8.47 59.94 11.25
C ASP A 373 8.23 58.51 10.72
N ARG A 374 9.06 58.08 9.77
CA ARG A 374 9.11 56.70 9.27
C ARG A 374 10.52 56.15 9.48
N SER A 375 10.71 55.53 10.65
CA SER A 375 11.77 54.57 10.85
C SER A 375 11.75 53.49 9.76
N ALA A 376 12.93 53.03 9.35
CA ALA A 376 13.11 52.23 8.14
C ALA A 376 12.53 50.80 8.25
N SER A 377 11.25 50.64 7.91
CA SER A 377 10.60 49.34 7.76
C SER A 377 11.08 48.63 6.50
N ARG A 378 12.17 47.86 6.63
CA ARG A 378 12.67 46.94 5.59
C ARG A 378 11.52 46.02 5.13
N PRO A 379 11.24 45.88 3.82
CA PRO A 379 10.19 44.99 3.35
C PRO A 379 10.49 43.55 3.76
N ALA A 380 9.55 42.90 4.45
CA ALA A 380 9.61 41.48 4.72
C ALA A 380 9.39 40.69 3.42
N PRO A 381 10.06 39.55 3.21
CA PRO A 381 9.86 38.75 2.00
C PRO A 381 8.46 38.14 2.00
N ALA A 382 7.69 38.35 0.93
CA ALA A 382 6.28 37.95 0.82
C ALA A 382 6.02 36.47 1.22
N ARG A 383 6.94 35.56 0.85
CA ARG A 383 6.91 34.12 1.18
C ARG A 383 6.73 33.82 2.68
N ALA A 384 7.12 34.74 3.58
CA ALA A 384 6.94 34.57 5.02
C ALA A 384 5.47 34.71 5.47
N SER A 385 4.62 35.35 4.68
CA SER A 385 3.19 35.56 4.99
C SER A 385 2.34 34.33 4.65
N ASP A 386 2.71 33.59 3.61
CA ASP A 386 1.83 32.59 2.98
C ASP A 386 1.63 31.35 3.86
N TRP A 387 2.71 30.79 4.41
CA TRP A 387 2.62 29.66 5.36
C TRP A 387 1.99 30.06 6.70
N GLN A 388 2.12 31.33 7.11
CA GLN A 388 1.47 31.85 8.33
C GLN A 388 -0.05 31.98 8.17
N ALA A 389 -0.52 32.33 6.97
CA ALA A 389 -1.95 32.29 6.65
C ALA A 389 -2.50 30.85 6.69
N LEU A 390 -1.76 29.86 6.17
CA LEU A 390 -2.14 28.44 6.24
C LEU A 390 -2.15 27.91 7.68
N LEU A 391 -1.15 28.23 8.52
CA LEU A 391 -1.22 27.88 9.96
C LEU A 391 -2.40 28.56 10.69
N SER A 392 -2.78 29.76 10.27
CA SER A 392 -3.94 30.46 10.84
C SER A 392 -5.27 29.79 10.45
N ARG A 393 -5.35 29.19 9.25
CA ARG A 393 -6.45 28.31 8.83
C ARG A 393 -6.43 26.97 9.55
N ALA A 394 -5.27 26.33 9.69
CA ALA A 394 -5.14 25.09 10.48
C ALA A 394 -5.65 25.27 11.92
N ARG A 395 -5.29 26.38 12.58
CA ARG A 395 -5.83 26.76 13.89
C ARG A 395 -7.32 27.13 13.88
N ALA A 396 -7.91 27.43 12.73
CA ALA A 396 -9.35 27.66 12.60
C ALA A 396 -10.12 26.33 12.45
N GLU A 397 -9.65 25.44 11.57
CA GLU A 397 -10.21 24.09 11.42
C GLU A 397 -10.09 23.28 12.74
N LEU A 398 -8.96 23.35 13.44
CA LEU A 398 -8.79 22.68 14.74
C LEU A 398 -9.80 23.20 15.79
N ARG A 399 -10.06 24.52 15.83
CA ARG A 399 -11.10 25.12 16.68
C ARG A 399 -12.54 24.84 16.21
N ALA A 400 -12.71 24.42 14.95
CA ALA A 400 -13.98 23.94 14.40
C ALA A 400 -14.17 22.42 14.57
N GLY A 401 -13.29 21.75 15.33
CA GLY A 401 -13.34 20.31 15.55
C GLY A 401 -12.92 19.48 14.34
N ARG A 402 -12.02 20.01 13.49
CA ARG A 402 -11.59 19.41 12.21
C ARG A 402 -10.07 19.22 12.10
N PRO A 403 -9.48 18.31 12.90
CA PRO A 403 -8.04 18.05 12.87
C PRO A 403 -7.52 17.48 11.53
N ILE A 404 -8.31 16.74 10.74
CA ILE A 404 -7.83 16.27 9.42
C ILE A 404 -7.75 17.42 8.42
N ALA A 405 -8.74 18.32 8.40
CA ALA A 405 -8.65 19.56 7.62
C ALA A 405 -7.47 20.44 8.08
N ALA A 406 -7.23 20.52 9.40
CA ALA A 406 -6.07 21.23 9.95
C ALA A 406 -4.74 20.62 9.50
N SER A 407 -4.59 19.29 9.54
CA SER A 407 -3.42 18.58 9.00
C SER A 407 -3.18 18.89 7.52
N GLY A 408 -4.27 18.93 6.72
CA GLY A 408 -4.21 19.31 5.31
C GLY A 408 -3.77 20.76 5.03
N GLU A 409 -4.01 21.71 5.94
CA GLU A 409 -3.46 23.07 5.88
C GLU A 409 -2.00 23.11 6.36
N ILE A 410 -1.63 22.33 7.39
CA ILE A 410 -0.24 22.21 7.90
C ILE A 410 0.69 21.59 6.85
N ALA A 411 0.23 20.59 6.09
CA ALA A 411 0.99 20.00 5.00
C ALA A 411 1.39 21.03 3.94
N ARG A 412 0.44 21.87 3.52
CA ARG A 412 0.69 22.99 2.58
C ARG A 412 1.55 24.09 3.21
N ALA A 413 1.43 24.34 4.52
CA ALA A 413 2.31 25.27 5.22
C ALA A 413 3.77 24.79 5.24
N ARG A 414 4.00 23.48 5.43
CA ARG A 414 5.31 22.82 5.37
C ARG A 414 5.90 22.87 3.96
N GLU A 415 5.08 22.65 2.93
CA GLU A 415 5.46 22.75 1.52
C GLU A 415 5.90 24.18 1.13
N LEU A 416 5.12 25.21 1.50
CA LEU A 416 5.49 26.61 1.23
C LEU A 416 6.67 27.12 2.06
N ALA A 417 6.90 26.56 3.26
CA ALA A 417 8.05 26.92 4.09
C ALA A 417 9.36 26.30 3.58
N GLY A 418 9.31 25.15 2.89
CA GLY A 418 10.49 24.40 2.44
C GLY A 418 11.27 23.68 3.55
N GLU A 419 11.07 24.05 4.80
CA GLU A 419 11.63 23.43 6.00
C GLU A 419 10.58 23.30 7.12
N THR A 420 10.79 22.38 8.06
CA THR A 420 9.85 22.16 9.17
C THR A 420 10.11 23.15 10.30
N LEU A 421 9.60 24.38 10.13
CA LEU A 421 9.72 25.45 11.12
C LEU A 421 9.07 25.08 12.47
N PRO A 422 9.62 25.52 13.63
CA PRO A 422 9.06 25.20 14.95
C PRO A 422 7.57 25.52 15.14
N PRO A 423 6.99 26.62 14.63
CA PRO A 423 5.57 26.90 14.75
C PRO A 423 4.67 26.00 13.87
N ILE A 424 5.23 25.38 12.83
CA ILE A 424 4.53 24.36 12.02
C ILE A 424 4.49 23.07 12.83
N ARG A 425 5.67 22.60 13.29
CA ARG A 425 5.81 21.40 14.10
C ARG A 425 4.95 21.43 15.38
N ALA A 426 4.93 22.54 16.11
CA ALA A 426 4.18 22.62 17.36
C ALA A 426 2.66 22.44 17.18
N LEU A 427 2.12 22.82 16.01
CA LEU A 427 0.71 22.62 15.66
C LEU A 427 0.45 21.21 15.07
N ASP A 428 1.43 20.66 14.37
CA ASP A 428 1.49 19.26 13.92
C ASP A 428 1.39 18.31 15.14
N ASP A 429 2.24 18.53 16.15
CA ASP A 429 2.28 17.83 17.45
C ASP A 429 1.01 18.08 18.31
N GLU A 430 0.15 19.04 17.95
CA GLU A 430 -1.16 19.31 18.58
C GLU A 430 -2.29 18.57 17.86
N VAL A 431 -2.33 18.67 16.52
CA VAL A 431 -3.27 17.93 15.67
C VAL A 431 -3.11 16.41 15.84
N GLU A 432 -1.88 15.91 15.87
CA GLU A 432 -1.56 14.50 16.13
C GLU A 432 -1.93 14.05 17.54
N ARG A 433 -2.17 14.96 18.51
CA ARG A 433 -2.81 14.63 19.78
C ARG A 433 -4.32 14.50 19.62
N VAL A 434 -4.98 15.50 19.05
CA VAL A 434 -6.44 15.49 18.87
C VAL A 434 -6.91 14.27 18.05
N ILE A 435 -6.15 13.84 17.03
CA ILE A 435 -6.44 12.61 16.25
C ILE A 435 -6.30 11.34 17.09
N ARG A 436 -5.31 11.25 17.98
CA ARG A 436 -5.10 10.10 18.88
C ARG A 436 -6.21 10.00 19.92
N ASP A 437 -6.49 11.11 20.61
CA ASP A 437 -7.60 11.20 21.56
C ASP A 437 -8.96 10.89 20.89
N ALA A 438 -9.14 11.28 19.62
CA ALA A 438 -10.33 10.94 18.84
C ALA A 438 -10.42 9.43 18.57
N GLY A 439 -9.29 8.76 18.32
CA GLY A 439 -9.21 7.31 18.21
C GLY A 439 -9.62 6.58 19.50
N GLU A 440 -9.20 7.08 20.66
CA GLU A 440 -9.60 6.54 21.98
C GLU A 440 -11.11 6.76 22.24
N ARG A 441 -11.64 7.96 21.96
CA ARG A 441 -13.08 8.23 22.04
C ARG A 441 -13.89 7.36 21.07
N TRP A 442 -13.36 7.06 19.89
CA TRP A 442 -13.95 6.11 18.94
C TRP A 442 -13.97 4.66 19.47
N GLN A 443 -12.96 4.23 20.23
CA GLN A 443 -12.99 2.92 20.91
C GLN A 443 -14.09 2.88 21.97
N ALA A 444 -14.25 3.94 22.75
CA ALA A 444 -15.36 4.04 23.71
C ALA A 444 -16.73 3.98 23.01
N ILE A 445 -16.94 4.74 21.92
CA ILE A 445 -18.18 4.67 21.11
C ILE A 445 -18.45 3.25 20.61
N VAL A 446 -17.43 2.52 20.14
CA VAL A 446 -17.58 1.12 19.70
C VAL A 446 -17.92 0.20 20.87
N ALA A 447 -17.30 0.36 22.04
CA ALA A 447 -17.62 -0.42 23.23
C ALA A 447 -19.08 -0.22 23.68
N GLU A 448 -19.56 1.04 23.69
CA GLU A 448 -20.95 1.36 24.03
C GLU A 448 -21.96 0.82 23.00
N LEU A 449 -21.62 0.88 21.71
CA LEU A 449 -22.40 0.22 20.65
C LEU A 449 -22.47 -1.31 20.84
N THR A 450 -21.37 -1.97 21.20
CA THR A 450 -21.38 -3.43 21.46
C THR A 450 -22.13 -3.83 22.74
N ALA A 451 -22.40 -2.87 23.63
CA ALA A 451 -23.23 -3.05 24.82
C ALA A 451 -24.70 -2.63 24.60
N ASN A 452 -25.09 -2.25 23.38
CA ASN A 452 -26.39 -1.63 23.04
C ASN A 452 -26.73 -0.41 23.93
N ARG A 453 -25.73 0.31 24.47
CA ARG A 453 -25.94 1.49 25.33
C ARG A 453 -26.04 2.76 24.48
N HIS A 454 -27.12 2.84 23.70
CA HIS A 454 -27.29 3.86 22.66
C HIS A 454 -27.45 5.29 23.21
N ARG A 455 -27.94 5.48 24.45
CA ARG A 455 -28.01 6.83 25.05
C ARG A 455 -26.62 7.33 25.44
N ALA A 456 -25.74 6.46 25.96
CA ALA A 456 -24.32 6.74 26.20
C ALA A 456 -23.56 7.02 24.90
N VAL A 457 -23.83 6.25 23.83
CA VAL A 457 -23.28 6.51 22.48
C VAL A 457 -23.59 7.93 22.02
N LEU A 458 -24.82 8.43 22.15
CA LEU A 458 -25.19 9.78 21.73
C LEU A 458 -24.36 10.87 22.45
N GLY A 459 -24.14 10.72 23.76
CA GLY A 459 -23.30 11.65 24.53
C GLY A 459 -21.83 11.64 24.11
N LEU A 460 -21.25 10.45 23.87
CA LEU A 460 -19.88 10.32 23.37
C LEU A 460 -19.71 10.86 21.94
N VAL A 461 -20.70 10.60 21.08
CA VAL A 461 -20.75 11.10 19.69
C VAL A 461 -20.80 12.62 19.66
N GLU A 462 -21.62 13.26 20.51
CA GLU A 462 -21.70 14.72 20.59
C GLU A 462 -20.42 15.35 21.17
N ALA A 463 -19.79 14.69 22.16
CA ALA A 463 -18.49 15.10 22.68
C ALA A 463 -17.38 15.00 21.62
N LEU A 464 -17.38 13.95 20.80
CA LEU A 464 -16.43 13.78 19.71
C LEU A 464 -16.66 14.78 18.57
N ALA A 465 -17.92 15.07 18.23
CA ALA A 465 -18.28 16.02 17.17
C ALA A 465 -17.79 17.46 17.44
N ARG A 466 -17.60 17.83 18.72
CA ARG A 466 -17.01 19.12 19.11
C ARG A 466 -15.48 19.21 18.89
N LEU A 467 -14.79 18.08 18.78
CA LEU A 467 -13.33 17.99 18.85
C LEU A 467 -12.69 17.43 17.57
N ALA A 468 -13.34 16.46 16.93
CA ALA A 468 -12.80 15.70 15.81
C ALA A 468 -13.92 15.10 14.92
N ALA A 469 -14.83 15.95 14.43
CA ALA A 469 -15.94 15.54 13.57
C ALA A 469 -15.50 14.96 12.21
N ASP A 470 -14.30 15.33 11.72
CA ASP A 470 -13.75 14.82 10.46
C ASP A 470 -12.92 13.53 10.62
N VAL A 471 -12.69 13.04 11.85
CA VAL A 471 -11.93 11.80 12.10
C VAL A 471 -12.84 10.58 11.95
N PRO A 472 -12.63 9.72 10.93
CA PRO A 472 -13.49 8.55 10.71
C PRO A 472 -13.22 7.45 11.75
N GLY A 473 -14.28 6.75 12.14
CA GLY A 473 -14.22 5.68 13.11
C GLY A 473 -13.67 4.35 12.58
N PRO A 474 -13.48 3.35 13.45
CA PRO A 474 -12.98 2.02 13.08
C PRO A 474 -13.77 1.39 11.93
N GLY A 475 -13.15 1.38 10.75
CA GLY A 475 -13.74 0.90 9.50
C GLY A 475 -14.26 1.97 8.54
N GLY A 476 -13.94 3.24 8.74
CA GLY A 476 -14.43 4.34 7.89
C GLY A 476 -15.84 4.82 8.25
N ARG A 477 -16.41 4.34 9.36
CA ARG A 477 -17.72 4.77 9.88
C ARG A 477 -17.71 6.27 10.17
N LEU A 478 -18.72 6.98 9.70
CA LEU A 478 -18.88 8.40 9.92
C LEU A 478 -19.64 8.66 11.22
N LEU A 479 -19.33 9.78 11.85
CA LEU A 479 -19.90 10.13 13.15
C LEU A 479 -21.43 10.36 13.07
N ASP A 480 -21.91 10.93 11.97
CA ASP A 480 -23.33 11.12 11.69
C ASP A 480 -24.09 9.81 11.40
N GLU A 481 -23.44 8.80 10.81
CA GLU A 481 -24.04 7.46 10.60
C GLU A 481 -24.32 6.78 11.94
N VAL A 482 -23.35 6.84 12.86
CA VAL A 482 -23.47 6.29 14.21
C VAL A 482 -24.49 7.08 15.03
N ARG A 483 -24.54 8.41 14.87
CA ARG A 483 -25.55 9.27 15.49
C ARG A 483 -26.96 8.91 15.02
N ALA A 484 -27.17 8.77 13.71
CA ALA A 484 -28.46 8.42 13.13
C ALA A 484 -28.95 7.04 13.60
N LEU A 485 -28.06 6.05 13.62
CA LEU A 485 -28.36 4.72 14.15
C LEU A 485 -28.76 4.77 15.64
N ALA A 486 -27.99 5.47 16.47
CA ALA A 486 -28.29 5.54 17.91
C ALA A 486 -29.61 6.30 18.21
N LEU A 487 -29.96 7.32 17.41
CA LEU A 487 -31.25 8.00 17.50
C LEU A 487 -32.42 7.08 17.11
N ASP A 488 -32.29 6.33 16.01
CA ASP A 488 -33.29 5.36 15.56
C ASP A 488 -33.55 4.26 16.60
N GLN A 489 -32.48 3.64 17.14
CA GLN A 489 -32.61 2.62 18.17
C GLN A 489 -33.23 3.16 19.47
N CYS A 490 -32.91 4.39 19.87
CA CYS A 490 -33.60 5.06 20.99
C CYS A 490 -35.10 5.23 20.70
N ALA A 491 -35.47 5.80 19.56
CA ALA A 491 -36.88 6.03 19.22
C ALA A 491 -37.71 4.73 19.13
N GLN A 492 -37.12 3.65 18.63
CA GLN A 492 -37.75 2.32 18.61
C GLN A 492 -37.93 1.74 20.02
N ALA A 493 -36.98 1.94 20.93
CA ALA A 493 -37.10 1.51 22.32
C ALA A 493 -38.10 2.36 23.11
N ASP A 494 -38.12 3.68 22.91
CA ASP A 494 -39.11 4.60 23.48
C ASP A 494 -40.55 4.19 23.05
N GLU A 495 -40.74 3.77 21.78
CA GLU A 495 -42.02 3.24 21.27
C GLU A 495 -42.41 1.89 21.90
N LEU A 496 -41.46 0.98 22.09
CA LEU A 496 -41.71 -0.30 22.78
C LEU A 496 -42.11 -0.06 24.25
N VAL A 497 -41.47 0.89 24.92
CA VAL A 497 -41.82 1.35 26.28
C VAL A 497 -43.21 1.98 26.30
N ARG A 498 -43.53 2.88 25.37
CA ARG A 498 -44.85 3.52 25.24
C ARG A 498 -45.96 2.47 25.10
N ARG A 499 -45.72 1.41 24.31
CA ARG A 499 -46.66 0.27 24.16
C ARG A 499 -46.71 -0.62 25.40
N ALA A 500 -45.60 -0.77 26.12
CA ALA A 500 -45.57 -1.52 27.38
C ALA A 500 -46.42 -0.85 28.47
N ARG A 501 -46.40 0.48 28.58
CA ARG A 501 -47.24 1.24 29.53
C ARG A 501 -48.75 0.96 29.38
N THR A 502 -49.22 0.69 28.16
CA THR A 502 -50.63 0.37 27.86
C THR A 502 -50.92 -1.14 27.80
N SER A 503 -49.94 -1.98 28.14
CA SER A 503 -50.05 -3.45 28.11
C SER A 503 -50.06 -4.02 29.53
N VAL A 504 -50.59 -5.23 29.71
CA VAL A 504 -50.75 -5.88 31.02
C VAL A 504 -50.15 -7.29 31.00
N GLY A 505 -49.64 -7.75 32.15
CA GLY A 505 -49.17 -9.12 32.34
C GLY A 505 -47.99 -9.50 31.43
N PRO A 506 -48.01 -10.68 30.77
CA PRO A 506 -46.84 -11.20 30.05
C PRO A 506 -46.42 -10.33 28.86
N ASP A 507 -47.37 -9.66 28.19
CA ASP A 507 -47.06 -8.78 27.06
C ASP A 507 -46.35 -7.48 27.48
N ARG A 508 -46.67 -6.93 28.66
CA ARG A 508 -45.90 -5.82 29.24
C ARG A 508 -44.44 -6.24 29.42
N VAL A 509 -44.20 -7.38 30.10
CA VAL A 509 -42.84 -7.89 30.35
C VAL A 509 -42.10 -8.21 29.05
N ARG A 510 -42.79 -8.75 28.03
CA ARG A 510 -42.23 -9.02 26.69
C ARG A 510 -41.78 -7.74 25.98
N LEU A 511 -42.62 -6.69 25.99
CA LEU A 511 -42.30 -5.40 25.36
C LEU A 511 -41.16 -4.66 26.09
N VAL A 512 -41.16 -4.67 27.43
CA VAL A 512 -40.07 -4.07 28.23
C VAL A 512 -38.74 -4.79 27.97
N ARG A 513 -38.72 -6.13 27.96
CA ARG A 513 -37.49 -6.89 27.65
C ARG A 513 -37.00 -6.63 26.23
N ALA A 514 -37.90 -6.43 25.26
CA ALA A 514 -37.51 -6.04 23.91
C ALA A 514 -36.89 -4.64 23.87
N ALA A 515 -37.43 -3.67 24.63
CA ALA A 515 -36.85 -2.33 24.72
C ALA A 515 -35.45 -2.33 25.35
N VAL A 516 -35.23 -3.08 26.44
CA VAL A 516 -33.91 -3.23 27.09
C VAL A 516 -32.91 -3.97 26.20
N ALA A 517 -33.36 -4.96 25.42
CA ALA A 517 -32.50 -5.65 24.46
C ALA A 517 -32.06 -4.74 23.30
N LEU A 518 -32.90 -3.78 22.91
CA LEU A 518 -32.61 -2.81 21.86
C LEU A 518 -31.71 -1.67 22.37
N VAL A 519 -32.00 -1.16 23.58
CA VAL A 519 -31.27 -0.06 24.24
C VAL A 519 -31.07 -0.41 25.71
N ALA A 520 -29.88 -0.91 26.04
CA ALA A 520 -29.56 -1.46 27.36
C ALA A 520 -29.47 -0.40 28.48
N ASP A 521 -29.26 0.87 28.12
CA ASP A 521 -29.24 2.03 29.02
C ASP A 521 -30.56 2.82 29.02
N HIS A 522 -31.66 2.21 28.55
CA HIS A 522 -32.99 2.83 28.60
C HIS A 522 -33.58 2.80 30.03
N GLU A 523 -33.23 3.81 30.83
CA GLU A 523 -33.65 4.00 32.24
C GLU A 523 -35.10 3.59 32.54
N GLU A 524 -36.08 4.09 31.77
CA GLU A 524 -37.49 3.76 32.03
C GLU A 524 -37.82 2.29 31.75
N ALA A 525 -37.23 1.65 30.73
CA ALA A 525 -37.43 0.24 30.46
C ALA A 525 -36.85 -0.61 31.60
N LEU A 526 -35.69 -0.22 32.14
CA LEU A 526 -35.10 -0.84 33.33
C LEU A 526 -36.01 -0.67 34.56
N ALA A 527 -36.61 0.51 34.77
CA ALA A 527 -37.55 0.76 35.85
C ALA A 527 -38.84 -0.09 35.72
N LEU A 528 -39.44 -0.13 34.53
CA LEU A 528 -40.62 -0.95 34.22
C LEU A 528 -40.33 -2.47 34.29
N LEU A 529 -39.06 -2.88 34.22
CA LEU A 529 -38.61 -4.28 34.39
C LEU A 529 -38.36 -4.63 35.87
N ALA A 530 -38.01 -3.63 36.70
CA ALA A 530 -37.80 -3.77 38.13
C ALA A 530 -39.10 -3.73 38.95
N GLU A 531 -40.21 -3.27 38.37
CA GLU A 531 -41.53 -3.37 39.00
C GLU A 531 -41.93 -4.84 39.26
N PRO A 532 -42.34 -5.19 40.50
CA PRO A 532 -42.79 -6.54 40.82
C PRO A 532 -44.11 -6.86 40.11
N ALA A 533 -44.17 -8.02 39.45
CA ALA A 533 -45.40 -8.48 38.81
C ALA A 533 -46.52 -8.69 39.86
N PRO A 534 -47.75 -8.20 39.63
CA PRO A 534 -48.86 -8.40 40.56
C PRO A 534 -49.20 -9.89 40.68
N ALA A 535 -49.26 -10.39 41.91
CA ALA A 535 -49.41 -11.82 42.19
C ALA A 535 -50.75 -12.39 41.68
N ALA A 536 -50.69 -13.31 40.72
CA ALA A 536 -51.86 -13.89 40.09
C ALA A 536 -52.43 -15.07 40.90
N GLY A 537 -53.41 -14.78 41.76
CA GLY A 537 -54.43 -15.73 42.20
C GLY A 537 -54.06 -16.68 43.36
N ALA A 538 -54.49 -16.29 44.57
CA ALA A 538 -54.78 -17.23 45.66
C ALA A 538 -56.29 -17.19 45.95
N ALA A 539 -56.96 -18.34 45.95
CA ALA A 539 -58.43 -18.42 45.88
C ALA A 539 -59.13 -18.65 47.24
N GLY A 540 -59.25 -17.58 48.03
CA GLY A 540 -60.17 -17.47 49.18
C GLY A 540 -59.90 -18.41 50.38
N PRO A 541 -60.84 -18.51 51.35
CA PRO A 541 -62.06 -17.71 51.54
C PRO A 541 -62.04 -16.91 52.87
N GLY A 542 -63.03 -16.03 53.09
CA GLY A 542 -63.30 -15.44 54.40
C GLY A 542 -63.76 -13.98 54.34
N ALA A 543 -64.90 -13.67 54.95
CA ALA A 543 -65.44 -12.32 55.01
C ALA A 543 -65.08 -11.62 56.33
N GLN A 544 -64.92 -10.29 56.29
CA GLN A 544 -65.72 -9.39 57.14
C GLN A 544 -65.71 -7.94 56.66
N SER A 545 -66.53 -7.11 57.31
CA SER A 545 -67.08 -5.86 56.78
C SER A 545 -66.59 -4.60 57.50
N GLY A 546 -66.39 -3.52 56.75
CA GLY A 546 -66.22 -2.16 57.25
C GLY A 546 -65.26 -1.34 56.38
N GLY A 547 -65.48 -0.06 56.13
CA GLY A 547 -66.64 0.78 56.50
C GLY A 547 -66.20 2.24 56.56
N THR A 548 -66.91 3.12 55.84
CA THR A 548 -66.54 4.55 55.59
C THR A 548 -65.24 4.75 54.79
N GLY A 549 -65.08 5.79 53.96
CA GLY A 549 -66.08 6.70 53.39
C GLY A 549 -65.62 8.15 53.24
N SER A 550 -65.62 8.67 52.00
CA SER A 550 -66.00 10.06 51.70
C SER A 550 -66.30 10.21 50.19
N SER A 551 -66.95 11.32 49.82
CA SER A 551 -67.42 11.64 48.46
C SER A 551 -66.85 13.00 48.02
N THR A 552 -66.79 13.25 46.70
CA THR A 552 -67.33 14.49 46.07
C THR A 552 -67.44 14.31 44.54
N ALA A 553 -68.43 14.96 43.94
CA ALA A 553 -68.83 14.90 42.52
C ALA A 553 -67.84 15.59 41.54
N GLY A 554 -67.93 15.41 40.22
CA GLY A 554 -68.79 14.52 39.42
C GLY A 554 -69.27 15.11 38.09
N SER A 555 -70.07 14.34 37.33
CA SER A 555 -70.66 14.67 35.99
C SER A 555 -69.66 14.89 34.83
N ARG A 556 -70.00 14.59 33.57
CA ARG A 556 -71.33 14.32 32.94
C ARG A 556 -71.26 13.18 31.90
N ALA A 557 -72.44 12.72 31.45
CA ALA A 557 -72.65 11.64 30.47
C ALA A 557 -72.19 12.04 29.02
N GLU A 558 -72.22 11.21 27.96
CA GLU A 558 -73.36 10.39 27.48
C GLU A 558 -73.02 9.04 26.76
N THR A 559 -74.07 8.23 26.68
CA THR A 559 -74.34 6.92 26.05
C THR A 559 -73.78 6.65 24.63
N SER A 560 -73.23 5.45 24.34
CA SER A 560 -73.90 4.23 23.77
C SER A 560 -74.16 4.30 22.23
N THR A 561 -73.95 3.29 21.38
CA THR A 561 -74.53 1.92 21.40
C THR A 561 -73.85 0.94 20.41
N ARG A 562 -73.97 -0.38 20.61
CA ARG A 562 -73.51 -1.50 19.75
C ARG A 562 -74.73 -2.18 19.06
N PRO A 563 -74.73 -2.53 17.75
CA PRO A 563 -74.54 -3.95 17.35
C PRO A 563 -73.94 -4.25 15.94
N ALA A 564 -73.64 -5.53 15.72
CA ALA A 564 -73.37 -6.23 14.44
C ALA A 564 -74.57 -7.18 14.12
N PRO A 565 -74.59 -8.16 13.17
CA PRO A 565 -73.52 -8.71 12.29
C PRO A 565 -73.95 -9.11 10.84
N SER A 566 -73.12 -9.94 10.15
CA SER A 566 -73.50 -10.90 9.08
C SER A 566 -73.87 -10.38 7.68
N THR A 567 -73.58 -11.01 6.51
CA THR A 567 -72.79 -12.22 6.10
C THR A 567 -71.89 -11.85 4.88
N ARG A 568 -71.45 -12.63 3.85
CA ARG A 568 -71.65 -14.02 3.33
C ARG A 568 -70.50 -14.46 2.38
N ARG A 569 -70.66 -15.63 1.73
CA ARG A 569 -69.96 -16.18 0.53
C ARG A 569 -71.08 -16.68 -0.47
N PRO A 570 -70.86 -17.19 -1.71
CA PRO A 570 -69.72 -18.03 -2.16
C PRO A 570 -69.24 -17.81 -3.63
N SER A 571 -68.52 -18.83 -4.13
CA SER A 571 -68.04 -19.27 -5.46
C SER A 571 -68.87 -18.94 -6.73
N THR A 572 -68.37 -19.13 -7.98
CA THR A 572 -67.06 -19.65 -8.47
C THR A 572 -66.52 -18.78 -9.67
N GLU A 573 -66.01 -19.17 -10.86
CA GLU A 573 -65.76 -20.43 -11.62
C GLU A 573 -64.61 -20.25 -12.67
N ARG A 574 -64.28 -21.26 -13.51
CA ARG A 574 -63.30 -21.20 -14.63
C ARG A 574 -63.93 -21.70 -15.96
N PRO A 575 -63.46 -21.24 -17.14
CA PRO A 575 -62.51 -22.08 -17.91
C PRO A 575 -61.46 -21.27 -18.72
N SER A 576 -60.69 -21.95 -19.59
CA SER A 576 -59.52 -21.42 -20.32
C SER A 576 -59.68 -21.46 -21.85
N ALA A 577 -59.04 -20.53 -22.57
CA ALA A 577 -58.64 -20.68 -23.98
C ALA A 577 -57.48 -19.72 -24.36
N GLU A 578 -56.54 -20.22 -25.16
CA GLU A 578 -55.51 -19.49 -25.93
C GLU A 578 -55.92 -19.50 -27.43
N PRO A 579 -55.28 -18.78 -28.41
CA PRO A 579 -53.86 -18.39 -28.45
C PRO A 579 -53.50 -16.98 -29.04
N LEU A 580 -52.18 -16.78 -29.20
CA LEU A 580 -51.40 -15.69 -29.84
C LEU A 580 -51.61 -15.58 -31.39
N PRO A 581 -50.85 -14.73 -32.17
CA PRO A 581 -50.29 -13.37 -31.98
C PRO A 581 -50.51 -12.41 -33.21
N VAL A 582 -50.25 -11.08 -33.09
CA VAL A 582 -49.43 -10.27 -34.06
C VAL A 582 -49.09 -8.85 -33.54
N GLN A 583 -48.08 -8.18 -34.14
CA GLN A 583 -47.80 -6.72 -34.03
C GLN A 583 -48.46 -5.95 -35.21
N PRO A 584 -48.64 -4.60 -35.14
CA PRO A 584 -47.60 -3.73 -35.74
C PRO A 584 -47.46 -2.28 -35.17
N LEU A 585 -46.26 -1.72 -35.41
CA LEU A 585 -45.84 -0.33 -35.72
C LEU A 585 -46.70 0.93 -35.42
N SER A 586 -45.96 2.05 -35.20
CA SER A 586 -46.35 3.48 -35.35
C SER A 586 -47.18 4.12 -34.23
N ALA A 587 -47.04 5.41 -33.86
CA ALA A 587 -46.08 6.46 -34.24
C ALA A 587 -45.91 7.51 -33.12
N GLN A 588 -44.85 8.35 -33.17
CA GLN A 588 -44.71 9.53 -32.32
C GLN A 588 -45.41 10.78 -32.93
N PRO A 589 -46.18 11.53 -32.13
CA PRO A 589 -46.23 12.99 -32.19
C PRO A 589 -45.35 13.61 -31.09
N ARG A 590 -45.10 14.92 -31.17
CA ARG A 590 -44.12 15.64 -30.31
C ARG A 590 -44.77 16.34 -29.10
N SER A 591 -43.97 16.49 -28.04
CA SER A 591 -43.93 17.60 -27.04
C SER A 591 -45.20 18.44 -26.84
N ALA A 592 -45.75 18.65 -25.64
CA ALA A 592 -45.06 18.90 -24.38
C ALA A 592 -46.05 18.94 -23.20
N GLU A 593 -45.88 18.05 -22.22
CA GLU A 593 -46.44 18.22 -20.88
C GLU A 593 -45.45 17.61 -19.89
N THR A 594 -44.96 18.41 -18.93
CA THR A 594 -43.85 18.02 -18.05
C THR A 594 -44.38 17.23 -16.85
N PRO A 595 -44.11 15.92 -16.73
CA PRO A 595 -44.40 15.19 -15.50
C PRO A 595 -43.38 15.61 -14.44
N ALA A 596 -43.81 15.78 -13.19
CA ALA A 596 -42.91 16.11 -12.10
C ALA A 596 -41.85 15.01 -11.94
N ALA A 597 -40.58 15.36 -12.14
CA ALA A 597 -39.49 14.39 -12.06
C ALA A 597 -39.31 13.90 -10.61
N GLY A 598 -39.51 12.60 -10.40
CA GLY A 598 -38.91 11.91 -9.25
C GLY A 598 -37.37 11.99 -9.31
N PRO A 599 -36.67 11.74 -8.19
CA PRO A 599 -35.21 11.81 -8.17
C PRO A 599 -34.61 10.83 -9.17
N ALA A 600 -33.94 11.37 -10.20
CA ALA A 600 -33.32 10.56 -11.25
C ALA A 600 -32.16 9.73 -10.66
N SER A 601 -32.39 8.44 -10.45
CA SER A 601 -31.36 7.52 -9.99
C SER A 601 -30.27 7.37 -11.05
N VAL A 602 -29.02 7.68 -10.68
CA VAL A 602 -27.85 7.44 -11.54
C VAL A 602 -27.62 5.94 -11.64
N GLU A 603 -27.51 5.42 -12.85
CA GLU A 603 -27.23 4.00 -13.10
C GLU A 603 -25.76 3.68 -12.75
N PRO A 604 -25.47 2.47 -12.22
CA PRO A 604 -24.11 2.07 -11.91
C PRO A 604 -23.25 1.92 -13.19
N PRO A 605 -21.93 2.08 -13.09
CA PRO A 605 -21.02 1.73 -14.19
C PRO A 605 -20.98 0.21 -14.40
N THR A 606 -20.87 -0.24 -15.65
CA THR A 606 -20.83 -1.67 -15.99
C THR A 606 -19.40 -2.17 -16.21
N GLY A 607 -19.20 -3.49 -16.17
CA GLY A 607 -17.93 -4.12 -16.54
C GLY A 607 -16.73 -3.67 -15.70
N VAL A 608 -16.91 -3.52 -14.38
CA VAL A 608 -15.79 -3.25 -13.47
C VAL A 608 -14.82 -4.43 -13.51
N ALA A 609 -13.53 -4.15 -13.72
CA ALA A 609 -12.45 -5.12 -13.74
C ALA A 609 -11.26 -4.59 -12.94
N ALA A 610 -10.65 -5.43 -12.10
CA ALA A 610 -9.37 -5.12 -11.46
C ALA A 610 -8.30 -6.13 -11.88
N ARG A 611 -7.10 -5.64 -12.17
CA ARG A 611 -5.94 -6.47 -12.59
C ARG A 611 -4.66 -5.90 -11.99
N TRP A 612 -3.64 -6.75 -11.82
CA TRP A 612 -2.30 -6.27 -11.53
C TRP A 612 -1.71 -5.52 -12.74
N ASP A 613 -0.96 -4.45 -12.47
CA ASP A 613 -0.04 -3.81 -13.41
C ASP A 613 1.19 -3.31 -12.67
N GLY A 614 2.39 -3.69 -13.12
CA GLY A 614 3.64 -3.42 -12.39
C GLY A 614 3.58 -3.86 -10.93
N SER A 615 3.52 -2.88 -10.01
CA SER A 615 3.40 -3.01 -8.55
C SER A 615 2.03 -2.63 -7.98
N SER A 616 1.10 -2.16 -8.82
CA SER A 616 -0.20 -1.58 -8.44
C SER A 616 -1.36 -2.44 -8.94
N VAL A 617 -2.57 -2.23 -8.41
CA VAL A 617 -3.79 -2.74 -9.03
C VAL A 617 -4.38 -1.66 -9.93
N VAL A 618 -4.63 -1.96 -11.20
CA VAL A 618 -5.40 -1.10 -12.11
C VAL A 618 -6.85 -1.56 -12.09
N ILE A 619 -7.76 -0.63 -11.79
CA ILE A 619 -9.21 -0.82 -11.81
C ILE A 619 -9.78 -0.04 -13.00
N SER A 620 -10.55 -0.69 -13.86
CA SER A 620 -11.23 -0.10 -15.02
C SER A 620 -12.70 -0.47 -15.07
N TRP A 621 -13.52 0.34 -15.75
CA TRP A 621 -14.97 0.12 -15.91
C TRP A 621 -15.48 0.80 -17.18
N GLN A 622 -16.74 0.56 -17.53
CA GLN A 622 -17.45 1.29 -18.59
C GLN A 622 -18.16 2.52 -18.00
N ARG A 623 -18.26 3.61 -18.78
CA ARG A 623 -18.99 4.82 -18.36
C ARG A 623 -20.46 4.48 -18.10
N THR A 624 -21.06 5.04 -17.05
CA THR A 624 -22.52 4.95 -16.85
C THR A 624 -23.27 5.51 -18.06
N VAL A 625 -24.43 4.91 -18.36
CA VAL A 625 -25.33 5.34 -19.45
C VAL A 625 -26.18 6.55 -19.08
N THR A 626 -26.23 6.95 -17.80
CA THR A 626 -26.94 8.17 -17.37
C THR A 626 -26.24 9.42 -17.95
N PRO A 627 -26.94 10.28 -18.72
CA PRO A 627 -26.32 11.47 -19.30
C PRO A 627 -25.90 12.50 -18.25
N GLY A 628 -24.70 13.06 -18.40
CA GLY A 628 -24.20 14.17 -17.58
C GLY A 628 -22.69 14.15 -17.36
N ASP A 629 -22.21 15.19 -16.67
CA ASP A 629 -20.87 15.22 -16.11
C ASP A 629 -20.79 14.27 -14.92
N VAL A 630 -19.99 13.22 -15.08
CA VAL A 630 -19.89 12.11 -14.12
C VAL A 630 -18.53 12.11 -13.42
N SER A 631 -18.57 11.85 -12.12
CA SER A 631 -17.43 11.49 -11.30
C SER A 631 -17.63 10.07 -10.77
N TYR A 632 -16.57 9.27 -10.72
CA TYR A 632 -16.58 7.93 -10.14
C TYR A 632 -15.88 7.96 -8.80
N ARG A 633 -16.53 7.45 -7.76
CA ARG A 633 -15.91 7.17 -6.46
C ARG A 633 -15.52 5.69 -6.42
N ILE A 634 -14.25 5.41 -6.21
CA ILE A 634 -13.71 4.04 -6.15
C ILE A 634 -13.34 3.72 -4.71
N ARG A 635 -13.80 2.56 -4.24
CA ARG A 635 -13.52 2.04 -2.90
C ARG A 635 -12.94 0.64 -3.00
N ARG A 636 -11.90 0.36 -2.23
CA ARG A 636 -11.39 -0.98 -1.97
C ARG A 636 -12.11 -1.55 -0.75
N ILE A 637 -12.75 -2.69 -0.88
CA ILE A 637 -13.26 -3.46 0.25
C ILE A 637 -12.10 -4.26 0.83
N THR A 638 -11.66 -3.90 2.04
CA THR A 638 -10.72 -4.73 2.80
C THR A 638 -11.47 -5.84 3.51
N ALA A 639 -10.83 -6.99 3.70
CA ALA A 639 -11.48 -8.24 4.12
C ALA A 639 -12.06 -8.23 5.55
N ASP A 640 -11.85 -7.14 6.30
CA ASP A 640 -12.59 -6.81 7.51
C ASP A 640 -13.97 -6.16 7.23
N GLY A 641 -14.47 -6.31 5.99
CA GLY A 641 -15.79 -5.87 5.50
C GLY A 641 -15.91 -4.37 5.19
N LYS A 642 -14.81 -3.62 5.24
CA LYS A 642 -14.84 -2.15 5.25
C LYS A 642 -14.33 -1.54 3.95
N ALA A 643 -14.99 -0.47 3.52
CA ALA A 643 -14.61 0.29 2.35
C ALA A 643 -13.53 1.34 2.68
N ARG A 644 -12.38 1.27 2.02
CA ARG A 644 -11.36 2.34 1.98
C ARG A 644 -11.48 3.10 0.66
N ALA A 645 -11.45 4.42 0.68
CA ALA A 645 -11.43 5.20 -0.56
C ALA A 645 -10.10 5.00 -1.29
N VAL A 646 -10.17 4.71 -2.60
CA VAL A 646 -9.01 4.67 -3.51
C VAL A 646 -8.85 6.05 -4.16
N GLY A 647 -9.95 6.64 -4.60
CA GLY A 647 -9.99 7.98 -5.15
C GLY A 647 -11.35 8.38 -5.71
N VAL A 648 -11.42 9.58 -6.26
CA VAL A 648 -12.54 10.07 -7.07
C VAL A 648 -11.99 10.61 -8.39
N THR A 649 -12.51 10.16 -9.52
CA THR A 649 -12.01 10.53 -10.86
C THR A 649 -13.13 10.62 -11.90
N PRO A 650 -13.08 11.55 -12.87
CA PRO A 650 -13.99 11.54 -14.02
C PRO A 650 -13.58 10.51 -15.10
N ALA A 651 -12.37 9.95 -15.03
CA ALA A 651 -11.91 8.88 -15.92
C ALA A 651 -12.59 7.54 -15.60
N THR A 652 -12.52 6.58 -16.53
CA THR A 652 -13.05 5.22 -16.35
C THR A 652 -11.98 4.19 -15.97
N VAL A 653 -10.88 4.67 -15.38
CA VAL A 653 -9.75 3.89 -14.89
C VAL A 653 -9.09 4.62 -13.72
N ILE A 654 -8.56 3.87 -12.74
CA ILE A 654 -7.74 4.38 -11.65
C ILE A 654 -6.70 3.33 -11.22
N GLU A 655 -5.59 3.78 -10.66
CA GLU A 655 -4.57 2.90 -10.05
C GLU A 655 -4.68 2.92 -8.52
N ASP A 656 -4.54 1.74 -7.91
CA ASP A 656 -4.42 1.54 -6.48
C ASP A 656 -3.03 0.96 -6.18
N GLY A 657 -2.06 1.85 -5.95
CA GLY A 657 -0.73 1.50 -5.43
C GLY A 657 -0.71 1.16 -3.93
N GLY A 658 -1.88 1.12 -3.28
CA GLY A 658 -2.04 0.80 -1.85
C GLY A 658 -2.30 -0.68 -1.57
N VAL A 659 -2.09 -1.58 -2.53
CA VAL A 659 -2.21 -3.04 -2.39
C VAL A 659 -0.84 -3.68 -2.58
N PHE A 660 -0.41 -4.53 -1.63
CA PHE A 660 0.92 -5.14 -1.69
C PHE A 660 0.99 -6.25 -2.74
N ARG A 661 2.02 -6.19 -3.58
CA ARG A 661 2.30 -7.19 -4.61
C ARG A 661 2.49 -8.58 -3.98
N GLY A 662 1.65 -9.53 -4.36
CA GLY A 662 1.60 -10.87 -3.76
C GLY A 662 0.35 -11.15 -2.91
N SER A 663 -0.43 -10.11 -2.56
CA SER A 663 -1.80 -10.29 -2.10
C SER A 663 -2.72 -10.77 -3.24
N SER A 664 -3.84 -11.43 -2.90
CA SER A 664 -4.99 -11.50 -3.80
C SER A 664 -5.51 -10.09 -4.12
N ILE A 665 -5.95 -9.84 -5.35
CA ILE A 665 -6.60 -8.57 -5.68
C ILE A 665 -7.88 -8.44 -4.82
N PRO A 666 -8.05 -7.36 -4.05
CA PRO A 666 -9.19 -7.18 -3.16
C PRO A 666 -10.46 -6.83 -3.95
N GLU A 667 -11.63 -6.92 -3.30
CA GLU A 667 -12.89 -6.47 -3.91
C GLU A 667 -12.89 -4.94 -4.08
N TYR A 668 -13.45 -4.45 -5.19
CA TYR A 668 -13.60 -3.02 -5.48
C TYR A 668 -15.06 -2.66 -5.76
N GLU A 669 -15.51 -1.54 -5.18
CA GLU A 669 -16.74 -0.84 -5.55
C GLU A 669 -16.42 0.38 -6.42
N VAL A 670 -17.15 0.55 -7.52
CA VAL A 670 -17.17 1.78 -8.32
C VAL A 670 -18.59 2.36 -8.29
N ILE A 671 -18.71 3.63 -7.91
CA ILE A 671 -19.99 4.34 -7.77
C ILE A 671 -19.96 5.57 -8.68
N ALA A 672 -20.91 5.68 -9.61
CA ALA A 672 -21.08 6.86 -10.46
C ALA A 672 -21.78 7.99 -9.70
N GLY A 673 -21.41 9.23 -9.95
CA GLY A 673 -22.00 10.42 -9.34
C GLY A 673 -22.19 11.55 -10.35
N ILE A 674 -23.42 12.01 -10.53
CA ILE A 674 -23.83 13.06 -11.46
C ILE A 674 -24.67 14.08 -10.69
N GLY A 675 -24.34 15.37 -10.79
CA GLY A 675 -25.11 16.45 -10.13
C GLY A 675 -25.20 16.35 -8.59
N GLY A 676 -24.32 15.57 -7.95
CA GLY A 676 -24.35 15.26 -6.51
C GLY A 676 -25.13 14.01 -6.12
N VAL A 677 -25.93 13.43 -7.03
CA VAL A 677 -26.63 12.15 -6.84
C VAL A 677 -25.66 11.01 -7.18
N TRP A 678 -25.67 9.93 -6.38
CA TRP A 678 -24.79 8.76 -6.54
C TRP A 678 -25.58 7.50 -6.91
N SER A 679 -24.97 6.63 -7.70
CA SER A 679 -25.53 5.33 -8.11
C SER A 679 -25.49 4.30 -6.98
N LYS A 680 -26.04 3.11 -7.25
CA LYS A 680 -25.64 1.89 -6.52
C LYS A 680 -24.16 1.56 -6.83
N PRO A 681 -23.43 0.84 -5.97
CA PRO A 681 -22.09 0.37 -6.28
C PRO A 681 -22.12 -0.77 -7.33
N ALA A 682 -21.25 -0.68 -8.34
CA ALA A 682 -20.85 -1.83 -9.14
C ALA A 682 -19.61 -2.49 -8.51
N ARG A 683 -19.53 -3.82 -8.51
CA ARG A 683 -18.50 -4.58 -7.79
C ARG A 683 -17.63 -5.43 -8.69
N TRP A 684 -16.36 -5.57 -8.31
CA TRP A 684 -15.44 -6.59 -8.83
C TRP A 684 -14.84 -7.40 -7.67
N PRO A 685 -14.82 -8.74 -7.71
CA PRO A 685 -15.52 -9.58 -8.69
C PRO A 685 -17.04 -9.36 -8.63
N ASP A 686 -17.74 -9.53 -9.75
CA ASP A 686 -19.19 -9.41 -9.79
C ASP A 686 -19.82 -10.58 -9.00
N PRO A 687 -20.58 -10.33 -7.92
CA PRO A 687 -21.21 -11.39 -7.13
C PRO A 687 -22.25 -12.22 -7.92
N ALA A 688 -22.73 -11.74 -9.06
CA ALA A 688 -23.59 -12.51 -9.96
C ALA A 688 -22.81 -13.57 -10.77
N GLY A 689 -21.48 -13.44 -10.92
CA GLY A 689 -20.65 -14.35 -11.71
C GLY A 689 -20.22 -15.64 -10.99
N THR A 690 -20.23 -15.65 -9.66
CA THR A 690 -19.58 -16.71 -8.86
C THR A 690 -20.35 -18.04 -8.80
N ALA A 691 -21.55 -18.12 -9.38
CA ALA A 691 -22.41 -19.30 -9.34
C ALA A 691 -22.14 -20.33 -10.46
N GLY A 692 -21.14 -20.11 -11.33
CA GLY A 692 -21.10 -20.75 -12.65
C GLY A 692 -19.75 -21.20 -13.23
N THR A 693 -18.66 -21.38 -12.45
CA THR A 693 -17.42 -21.94 -13.02
C THR A 693 -16.59 -22.79 -12.04
N ALA A 694 -16.97 -24.06 -11.90
CA ALA A 694 -16.10 -25.09 -11.33
C ALA A 694 -16.13 -26.34 -12.23
N GLY A 695 -14.99 -26.64 -12.86
CA GLY A 695 -14.79 -27.88 -13.63
C GLY A 695 -14.97 -27.79 -15.15
N ALA A 696 -13.98 -27.21 -15.85
CA ALA A 696 -13.49 -27.69 -17.16
C ALA A 696 -12.27 -26.87 -17.59
N GLY A 697 -11.07 -27.44 -17.47
CA GLY A 697 -9.88 -26.88 -18.10
C GLY A 697 -9.20 -27.91 -18.97
N THR A 698 -9.06 -27.61 -20.27
CA THR A 698 -7.90 -28.04 -21.10
C THR A 698 -7.83 -27.27 -22.43
N ALA A 699 -6.59 -27.07 -22.86
CA ALA A 699 -6.09 -26.81 -24.21
C ALA A 699 -7.07 -26.67 -25.40
N GLY A 700 -6.95 -25.54 -26.11
CA GLY A 700 -6.17 -25.54 -27.35
C GLY A 700 -6.87 -25.73 -28.70
N ALA A 701 -6.87 -24.65 -29.50
CA ALA A 701 -6.78 -24.59 -30.97
C ALA A 701 -7.92 -25.15 -31.86
N GLY A 702 -8.26 -24.33 -32.89
CA GLY A 702 -8.47 -24.81 -34.26
C GLY A 702 -9.75 -25.61 -34.57
N ALA A 703 -10.87 -24.93 -34.80
CA ALA A 703 -12.04 -25.52 -35.44
C ALA A 703 -12.11 -25.16 -36.94
N ALA A 704 -11.76 -26.13 -37.81
CA ALA A 704 -12.02 -26.08 -39.25
C ALA A 704 -12.18 -27.51 -39.79
N GLY A 705 -13.15 -27.73 -40.67
CA GLY A 705 -13.40 -29.03 -41.33
C GLY A 705 -14.60 -29.81 -40.78
N ALA A 706 -15.51 -30.17 -41.68
CA ALA A 706 -16.70 -30.99 -41.38
C ALA A 706 -16.40 -32.50 -41.43
N GLY A 707 -17.27 -33.32 -40.84
CA GLY A 707 -17.24 -34.79 -40.97
C GLY A 707 -18.41 -35.46 -40.26
N ALA A 708 -19.13 -36.37 -40.93
CA ALA A 708 -20.42 -36.90 -40.48
C ALA A 708 -20.38 -38.36 -39.98
N ALA A 709 -21.49 -38.78 -39.35
CA ALA A 709 -21.96 -40.15 -39.09
C ALA A 709 -21.25 -41.00 -38.00
N GLY A 710 -21.98 -41.97 -37.40
CA GLY A 710 -21.40 -43.01 -36.53
C GLY A 710 -22.27 -43.51 -35.36
N SER A 711 -23.34 -44.26 -35.64
CA SER A 711 -24.33 -44.86 -34.72
C SER A 711 -23.85 -45.68 -33.49
N SER A 712 -24.82 -45.97 -32.60
CA SER A 712 -24.89 -47.09 -31.62
C SER A 712 -24.08 -46.93 -30.31
N ALA A 713 -24.64 -46.80 -29.10
CA ALA A 713 -25.83 -47.33 -28.40
C ALA A 713 -25.62 -48.65 -27.61
N ALA A 714 -25.76 -48.55 -26.27
CA ALA A 714 -26.17 -49.58 -25.32
C ALA A 714 -26.56 -48.91 -23.98
N GLY A 715 -27.52 -49.47 -23.24
CA GLY A 715 -28.02 -48.92 -21.96
C GLY A 715 -27.99 -49.96 -20.81
N PRO A 716 -29.00 -49.97 -19.92
CA PRO A 716 -29.01 -49.12 -18.73
C PRO A 716 -29.42 -49.89 -17.43
N ALA A 717 -30.04 -49.19 -16.46
CA ALA A 717 -30.65 -49.69 -15.19
C ALA A 717 -29.67 -49.97 -14.03
N ALA A 718 -30.02 -49.87 -12.74
CA ALA A 718 -31.20 -49.35 -12.01
C ALA A 718 -30.71 -48.79 -10.64
N ALA A 719 -31.17 -47.64 -10.14
CA ALA A 719 -32.45 -47.39 -9.46
C ALA A 719 -32.70 -48.30 -8.22
N GLY A 720 -32.59 -47.73 -7.00
CA GLY A 720 -32.92 -48.38 -5.72
C GLY A 720 -32.77 -47.41 -4.55
N GLN A 721 -33.88 -47.08 -3.87
CA GLN A 721 -33.97 -46.01 -2.86
C GLN A 721 -34.43 -46.59 -1.48
N PRO A 722 -34.68 -45.82 -0.39
CA PRO A 722 -33.92 -45.96 0.87
C PRO A 722 -34.79 -46.32 2.11
N ARG A 723 -34.21 -46.33 3.33
CA ARG A 723 -34.67 -45.58 4.55
C ARG A 723 -34.18 -46.10 5.92
N SER A 724 -34.26 -45.17 6.90
CA SER A 724 -34.58 -45.33 8.35
C SER A 724 -33.71 -46.20 9.28
N GLU A 725 -32.87 -45.50 10.05
CA GLU A 725 -33.03 -45.29 11.51
C GLU A 725 -33.68 -46.39 12.37
N THR A 726 -32.96 -46.84 13.41
CA THR A 726 -33.50 -46.94 14.78
C THR A 726 -32.36 -46.88 15.81
N GLY A 727 -32.60 -46.34 17.00
CA GLY A 727 -31.60 -46.25 18.08
C GLY A 727 -31.92 -47.17 19.27
N GLY A 728 -30.96 -47.33 20.19
CA GLY A 728 -31.14 -48.08 21.43
C GLY A 728 -30.02 -47.78 22.45
N SER A 729 -30.39 -47.43 23.67
CA SER A 729 -29.46 -47.03 24.75
C SER A 729 -29.39 -48.08 25.86
N ALA A 730 -28.22 -48.25 26.48
CA ALA A 730 -28.03 -48.96 27.75
C ALA A 730 -26.84 -48.35 28.53
N GLN A 731 -26.85 -48.46 29.86
CA GLN A 731 -25.83 -47.86 30.74
C GLN A 731 -25.29 -48.87 31.79
N GLY A 732 -24.00 -48.71 32.13
CA GLY A 732 -23.39 -49.19 33.38
C GLY A 732 -22.82 -50.62 33.36
N SER A 733 -21.84 -50.96 34.21
CA SER A 733 -20.96 -50.10 35.04
C SER A 733 -19.80 -50.92 35.62
N VAL A 734 -18.62 -50.31 35.84
CA VAL A 734 -17.37 -50.85 36.48
C VAL A 734 -16.81 -52.18 35.90
N ASP A 735 -15.51 -52.46 35.87
CA ASP A 735 -14.44 -52.13 36.82
C ASP A 735 -13.02 -52.19 36.18
N GLY A 736 -11.99 -51.74 36.89
CA GLY A 736 -10.57 -52.07 36.59
C GLY A 736 -9.79 -51.19 35.59
N ALA A 737 -8.52 -50.92 35.89
CA ALA A 737 -7.57 -50.11 35.10
C ALA A 737 -6.16 -50.74 35.13
N PRO A 738 -5.12 -50.22 34.42
CA PRO A 738 -5.10 -49.38 33.21
C PRO A 738 -4.26 -49.98 32.06
N PRO A 739 -4.50 -49.62 30.78
CA PRO A 739 -3.53 -49.82 29.70
C PRO A 739 -2.60 -48.59 29.50
N GLU A 740 -1.37 -48.85 29.08
CA GLU A 740 -0.29 -47.87 28.93
C GLU A 740 -0.42 -47.00 27.66
N GLY A 741 0.31 -45.88 27.63
CA GLY A 741 0.97 -45.41 26.40
C GLY A 741 0.09 -44.94 25.24
N GLY A 742 -1.19 -44.66 25.46
CA GLY A 742 -2.09 -44.12 24.43
C GLY A 742 -1.59 -42.77 23.90
N GLN A 743 -0.90 -42.78 22.76
CA GLN A 743 -0.51 -41.57 22.03
C GLN A 743 -1.77 -40.79 21.68
N ALA A 744 -1.95 -39.62 22.33
CA ALA A 744 -3.03 -38.70 21.99
C ALA A 744 -2.90 -38.35 20.50
N GLY A 745 -3.91 -38.74 19.71
CA GLY A 745 -3.84 -38.66 18.26
C GLY A 745 -3.54 -37.25 17.80
N ALA A 746 -2.38 -37.04 17.17
CA ALA A 746 -2.01 -35.75 16.62
C ALA A 746 -3.08 -35.33 15.61
N ALA A 747 -3.79 -34.24 15.92
CA ALA A 747 -4.80 -33.69 15.03
C ALA A 747 -4.14 -33.35 13.70
N ALA A 748 -4.46 -34.14 12.66
CA ALA A 748 -3.85 -34.06 11.35
C ALA A 748 -4.40 -32.86 10.58
N PHE A 749 -4.01 -31.65 11.01
CA PHE A 749 -4.34 -30.42 10.32
C PHE A 749 -3.70 -30.42 8.94
N GLU A 750 -4.51 -30.36 7.89
CA GLU A 750 -4.04 -30.23 6.52
C GLU A 750 -3.28 -28.91 6.38
N VAL A 751 -2.01 -29.00 5.98
CA VAL A 751 -1.15 -27.81 5.81
C VAL A 751 -1.58 -27.09 4.54
N PRO A 752 -2.03 -25.82 4.61
CA PRO A 752 -2.52 -25.14 3.42
C PRO A 752 -1.44 -25.00 2.34
N PRO A 753 -1.82 -24.99 1.05
CA PRO A 753 -0.87 -24.83 -0.04
C PRO A 753 -0.08 -23.51 0.12
N PRO A 754 1.23 -23.49 -0.18
CA PRO A 754 2.03 -22.27 -0.10
C PRO A 754 1.57 -21.24 -1.13
N GLY A 755 1.77 -19.97 -0.80
CA GLY A 755 1.57 -18.86 -1.73
C GLY A 755 2.55 -18.87 -2.91
N PRO A 756 2.41 -17.91 -3.85
CA PRO A 756 3.34 -17.77 -4.97
C PRO A 756 4.76 -17.54 -4.45
N ARG A 757 5.73 -18.30 -4.99
CA ARG A 757 7.13 -18.25 -4.56
C ARG A 757 7.77 -16.89 -4.81
N THR A 758 8.59 -16.44 -3.87
CA THR A 758 9.38 -15.21 -3.91
C THR A 758 10.85 -15.50 -3.58
N ALA A 759 11.73 -14.50 -3.68
CA ALA A 759 13.13 -14.64 -3.27
C ALA A 759 13.30 -14.95 -1.77
N ALA A 760 12.28 -14.72 -0.94
CA ALA A 760 12.31 -15.09 0.48
C ALA A 760 12.06 -16.59 0.73
N ASP A 761 11.56 -17.35 -0.26
CA ASP A 761 11.40 -18.82 -0.16
C ASP A 761 12.72 -19.58 -0.33
N GLU A 762 13.83 -18.90 -0.63
CA GLU A 762 15.18 -19.47 -0.60
C GLU A 762 15.79 -19.44 0.82
N ILE A 763 15.13 -18.79 1.78
CA ILE A 763 15.51 -18.79 3.19
C ILE A 763 15.10 -20.13 3.84
N GLY A 764 16.00 -20.68 4.65
CA GLY A 764 15.77 -21.93 5.38
C GLY A 764 14.64 -21.87 6.42
N PRO A 765 14.18 -23.02 6.94
CA PRO A 765 13.13 -23.06 7.96
C PRO A 765 13.59 -22.45 9.28
N ALA A 766 12.64 -21.92 10.04
CA ALA A 766 12.88 -21.52 11.43
C ALA A 766 13.00 -22.79 12.30
N SER A 767 13.92 -22.78 13.27
CA SER A 767 14.23 -23.95 14.12
C SER A 767 14.05 -23.62 15.61
N ASP A 768 14.20 -24.63 16.48
CA ASP A 768 14.17 -24.46 17.95
C ASP A 768 12.91 -23.73 18.48
N LEU A 769 11.74 -24.04 17.90
CA LEU A 769 10.46 -23.44 18.25
C LEU A 769 9.97 -23.92 19.61
N ARG A 770 9.78 -23.00 20.56
CA ARG A 770 9.43 -23.30 21.96
C ARG A 770 8.73 -22.14 22.65
N MET A 771 8.03 -22.42 23.74
CA MET A 771 7.48 -21.38 24.64
C MET A 771 8.45 -21.11 25.79
N VAL A 772 8.79 -19.85 26.04
CA VAL A 772 9.62 -19.39 27.17
C VAL A 772 8.90 -18.23 27.85
N ALA A 773 8.58 -18.37 29.15
CA ALA A 773 7.90 -17.32 29.93
C ALA A 773 6.66 -16.70 29.24
N GLY A 774 5.85 -17.52 28.56
CA GLY A 774 4.66 -17.09 27.83
C GLY A 774 4.90 -16.55 26.41
N ARG A 775 6.17 -16.47 25.96
CA ARG A 775 6.56 -16.01 24.62
C ARG A 775 6.94 -17.17 23.71
N LEU A 776 6.60 -17.04 22.43
CA LEU A 776 7.02 -17.91 21.35
C LEU A 776 8.43 -17.52 20.90
N CYS A 777 9.37 -18.44 21.09
CA CYS A 777 10.76 -18.31 20.67
C CYS A 777 11.09 -19.30 19.55
N TRP A 778 12.02 -18.92 18.67
CA TRP A 778 12.62 -19.70 17.59
C TRP A 778 14.06 -19.22 17.32
N THR A 779 14.85 -20.02 16.62
CA THR A 779 16.11 -19.60 16.01
C THR A 779 15.86 -19.06 14.60
N TRP A 780 16.41 -17.89 14.30
CA TRP A 780 16.27 -17.21 13.02
C TRP A 780 17.03 -17.94 11.91
N PRO A 781 16.43 -18.14 10.71
CA PRO A 781 17.14 -18.64 9.55
C PRO A 781 18.29 -17.72 9.12
N ALA A 782 19.35 -18.31 8.56
CA ALA A 782 20.47 -17.54 8.01
C ALA A 782 19.98 -16.59 6.90
N GLY A 783 20.38 -15.32 6.96
CA GLY A 783 19.96 -14.26 6.02
C GLY A 783 18.61 -13.59 6.34
N CYS A 784 17.83 -14.11 7.30
CA CYS A 784 16.54 -13.55 7.68
C CYS A 784 16.69 -12.49 8.79
N THR A 785 16.32 -11.25 8.53
CA THR A 785 16.33 -10.15 9.54
C THR A 785 14.93 -9.71 9.97
N GLU A 786 13.92 -10.00 9.15
CA GLU A 786 12.51 -9.68 9.37
C GLU A 786 11.67 -10.94 9.12
N MET A 787 10.59 -11.12 9.90
CA MET A 787 9.60 -12.17 9.71
C MET A 787 8.19 -11.58 9.79
N MET A 788 7.25 -12.20 9.07
CA MET A 788 5.83 -12.04 9.35
C MET A 788 5.37 -13.18 10.26
N VAL A 789 4.80 -12.83 11.41
CA VAL A 789 4.16 -13.78 12.32
C VAL A 789 2.66 -13.62 12.18
N THR A 790 1.99 -14.68 11.73
CA THR A 790 0.56 -14.71 11.44
C THR A 790 -0.11 -15.71 12.37
N ALA A 791 -1.17 -15.31 13.08
CA ALA A 791 -1.83 -16.13 14.10
C ALA A 791 -3.37 -16.07 14.03
N ARG A 792 -4.05 -17.21 14.11
CA ARG A 792 -5.53 -17.33 14.16
C ARG A 792 -5.97 -18.51 15.02
N ALA A 793 -7.23 -18.52 15.46
CA ALA A 793 -7.70 -19.44 16.50
C ALA A 793 -8.35 -20.74 15.98
N ASP A 794 -8.55 -20.85 14.68
CA ASP A 794 -9.48 -21.78 14.03
C ASP A 794 -8.84 -22.73 13.01
N LEU A 795 -7.75 -22.33 12.33
CA LEU A 795 -7.03 -23.17 11.36
C LEU A 795 -5.57 -22.69 11.12
N PRO A 796 -4.65 -23.55 10.63
CA PRO A 796 -3.27 -23.15 10.34
C PRO A 796 -3.18 -22.07 9.25
N PRO A 797 -2.41 -20.98 9.43
CA PRO A 797 -2.28 -19.97 8.39
C PRO A 797 -1.61 -20.51 7.11
N ALA A 798 -2.23 -20.20 5.98
CA ALA A 798 -1.75 -20.36 4.62
C ALA A 798 -0.73 -19.27 4.23
N GLY A 799 -0.96 -18.01 4.60
CA GLY A 799 -0.20 -16.87 4.07
C GLY A 799 0.19 -15.77 5.07
N ALA A 800 1.28 -15.06 4.77
CA ALA A 800 1.93 -14.09 5.67
C ALA A 800 1.12 -12.81 6.00
N GLN A 801 0.03 -12.55 5.28
CA GLN A 801 -0.93 -11.47 5.54
C GLN A 801 -2.37 -11.97 5.32
N GLU A 802 -2.65 -13.17 5.83
CA GLU A 802 -3.93 -13.83 5.65
C GLU A 802 -5.11 -13.11 6.31
N LEU A 803 -6.24 -13.15 5.60
CA LEU A 803 -7.47 -12.43 5.93
C LEU A 803 -8.14 -13.09 7.14
N GLY A 804 -8.37 -12.31 8.20
CA GLY A 804 -8.88 -12.80 9.49
C GLY A 804 -7.80 -13.21 10.50
N ALA A 805 -6.52 -13.26 10.10
CA ALA A 805 -5.43 -13.61 11.01
C ALA A 805 -4.76 -12.36 11.63
N THR A 806 -4.41 -12.44 12.92
CA THR A 806 -3.57 -11.44 13.60
C THR A 806 -2.15 -11.54 13.06
N THR A 807 -1.76 -10.58 12.23
CA THR A 807 -0.45 -10.53 11.59
C THR A 807 0.42 -9.42 12.20
N ARG A 808 1.68 -9.72 12.53
CA ARG A 808 2.68 -8.76 13.01
C ARG A 808 4.00 -8.97 12.26
N LYS A 809 4.61 -7.89 11.77
CA LYS A 809 6.02 -7.93 11.35
C LYS A 809 6.90 -7.88 12.59
N ILE A 810 7.84 -8.80 12.69
CA ILE A 810 8.83 -8.89 13.75
C ILE A 810 10.21 -8.69 13.11
N THR A 811 11.03 -7.81 13.69
CA THR A 811 12.46 -7.72 13.36
C THR A 811 13.25 -8.53 14.38
N ASN A 812 14.41 -9.06 13.99
CA ASN A 812 15.34 -9.69 14.94
C ASN A 812 15.66 -8.76 16.13
N THR A 813 15.98 -7.48 15.89
CA THR A 813 16.23 -6.49 16.94
C THR A 813 15.07 -6.36 17.94
N ARG A 814 13.81 -6.31 17.47
CA ARG A 814 12.66 -6.19 18.38
C ARG A 814 12.39 -7.50 19.13
N TYR A 815 12.54 -8.63 18.44
CA TYR A 815 12.41 -9.97 19.01
C TYR A 815 13.42 -10.24 20.13
N ASP A 816 14.68 -9.83 19.95
CA ASP A 816 15.76 -9.98 20.93
C ASP A 816 15.55 -9.06 22.15
N ILE A 817 14.98 -7.86 21.96
CA ILE A 817 14.57 -6.95 23.04
C ILE A 817 13.37 -7.51 23.81
N ASP A 818 12.37 -8.03 23.09
CA ASP A 818 11.17 -8.60 23.69
C ASP A 818 11.40 -9.98 24.34
N GLY A 819 12.54 -10.63 24.11
CA GLY A 819 12.81 -11.99 24.58
C GLY A 819 11.87 -13.04 23.96
N GLY A 820 11.47 -12.84 22.71
CA GLY A 820 10.51 -13.67 21.99
C GLY A 820 9.16 -12.99 21.71
N PHE A 821 8.43 -13.53 20.73
CA PHE A 821 7.12 -13.03 20.32
C PHE A 821 6.06 -13.30 21.40
N LEU A 822 5.27 -12.30 21.78
CA LEU A 822 4.11 -12.51 22.65
C LEU A 822 2.87 -12.85 21.78
N PRO A 823 2.41 -14.12 21.76
CA PRO A 823 1.17 -14.48 21.07
C PRO A 823 -0.06 -13.86 21.77
N PRO A 824 -1.15 -13.57 21.05
CA PRO A 824 -2.45 -13.24 21.67
C PRO A 824 -2.92 -14.37 22.59
N ASP A 825 -3.64 -14.06 23.67
CA ASP A 825 -4.03 -15.05 24.70
C ASP A 825 -5.20 -15.98 24.32
N VAL A 826 -5.79 -15.82 23.13
CA VAL A 826 -6.82 -16.74 22.61
C VAL A 826 -6.23 -18.14 22.44
N ARG A 827 -6.96 -19.19 22.83
CA ARG A 827 -6.59 -20.60 22.64
C ARG A 827 -7.76 -21.42 22.08
N PRO A 828 -7.51 -22.47 21.26
CA PRO A 828 -6.22 -22.80 20.66
C PRO A 828 -5.74 -21.69 19.71
N LEU A 829 -4.43 -21.64 19.44
CA LEU A 829 -3.83 -20.64 18.55
C LEU A 829 -2.90 -21.31 17.54
N HIS A 830 -3.28 -21.26 16.27
CA HIS A 830 -2.42 -21.63 15.17
C HIS A 830 -1.55 -20.44 14.80
N VAL A 831 -0.23 -20.64 14.67
CA VAL A 831 0.74 -19.59 14.32
C VAL A 831 1.64 -20.08 13.18
N ALA A 832 1.90 -19.21 12.21
CA ALA A 832 2.86 -19.43 11.13
C ALA A 832 3.91 -18.32 11.11
N LEU A 833 5.16 -18.71 10.87
CA LEU A 833 6.29 -17.80 10.67
C LEU A 833 6.64 -17.79 9.19
N PHE A 834 6.67 -16.63 8.55
CA PHE A 834 7.12 -16.46 7.17
C PHE A 834 8.39 -15.61 7.16
N ALA A 835 9.43 -16.10 6.48
CA ALA A 835 10.70 -15.38 6.32
C ALA A 835 10.53 -14.13 5.44
N CYS A 836 11.34 -13.11 5.68
CA CYS A 836 11.42 -11.94 4.82
C CYS A 836 12.88 -11.63 4.44
N VAL A 837 13.08 -11.15 3.22
CA VAL A 837 14.36 -10.61 2.73
C VAL A 837 14.17 -9.19 2.20
N ARG A 838 15.26 -8.45 2.03
CA ARG A 838 15.22 -7.12 1.39
C ARG A 838 15.85 -7.12 0.01
N GLU A 839 15.02 -7.07 -1.02
CA GLU A 839 15.47 -6.85 -2.39
C GLU A 839 15.41 -5.36 -2.72
N ARG A 840 16.55 -4.76 -3.07
CA ARG A 840 16.69 -3.35 -3.49
C ARG A 840 16.18 -2.29 -2.49
N GLY A 841 15.81 -2.69 -1.28
CA GLY A 841 15.27 -1.85 -0.20
C GLY A 841 13.85 -2.25 0.22
N GLU A 842 13.08 -2.87 -0.68
CA GLU A 842 11.72 -3.35 -0.45
C GLU A 842 11.72 -4.67 0.34
N LEU A 843 10.65 -4.91 1.09
CA LEU A 843 10.49 -6.11 1.92
C LEU A 843 9.75 -7.20 1.14
N VAL A 844 10.47 -8.26 0.75
CA VAL A 844 9.92 -9.45 0.09
C VAL A 844 9.63 -10.50 1.16
N VAL A 845 8.47 -11.15 1.10
CA VAL A 845 8.00 -12.13 2.09
C VAL A 845 7.82 -13.49 1.43
N ALA A 846 8.15 -14.57 2.14
CA ALA A 846 8.05 -15.94 1.63
C ALA A 846 6.59 -16.36 1.37
N GLY A 847 6.36 -17.09 0.27
CA GLY A 847 5.07 -17.72 -0.03
C GLY A 847 4.79 -18.93 0.87
N ALA A 848 5.83 -19.63 1.31
CA ALA A 848 5.77 -20.71 2.28
C ALA A 848 6.12 -20.23 3.70
N ALA A 849 5.47 -20.83 4.71
CA ALA A 849 5.83 -20.61 6.10
C ALA A 849 7.14 -21.36 6.43
N ALA A 850 8.13 -20.63 6.94
CA ALA A 850 9.39 -21.16 7.45
C ALA A 850 9.20 -22.05 8.69
N ALA A 851 8.10 -21.88 9.43
CA ALA A 851 7.59 -22.85 10.40
C ALA A 851 6.10 -22.64 10.70
N ARG A 852 5.42 -23.66 11.23
CA ARG A 852 4.04 -23.58 11.75
C ARG A 852 3.95 -24.28 13.11
N VAL A 853 3.12 -23.73 14.01
CA VAL A 853 2.86 -24.30 15.35
C VAL A 853 1.39 -24.16 15.73
N VAL A 854 0.94 -24.98 16.67
CA VAL A 854 -0.30 -24.78 17.43
C VAL A 854 0.05 -24.67 18.90
N ILE A 855 -0.52 -23.67 19.58
CA ILE A 855 -0.49 -23.51 21.03
C ILE A 855 -1.87 -23.92 21.55
N ASP A 856 -1.95 -24.97 22.35
CA ASP A 856 -3.21 -25.53 22.83
C ASP A 856 -3.78 -24.78 24.06
N ALA A 857 -4.93 -25.23 24.56
CA ALA A 857 -5.60 -24.64 25.73
C ALA A 857 -4.80 -24.75 27.04
N THR A 858 -3.77 -25.60 27.11
CA THR A 858 -2.85 -25.70 28.25
C THR A 858 -1.60 -24.82 28.08
N GLY A 859 -1.41 -24.22 26.89
CA GLY A 859 -0.23 -23.44 26.55
C GLY A 859 0.93 -24.27 25.97
N VAL A 860 0.73 -25.57 25.75
CA VAL A 860 1.74 -26.44 25.14
C VAL A 860 1.81 -26.15 23.64
N LEU A 861 3.05 -26.09 23.12
CA LEU A 861 3.35 -25.83 21.73
C LEU A 861 3.63 -27.14 20.99
N THR A 862 2.90 -27.37 19.90
CA THR A 862 3.13 -28.47 18.95
C THR A 862 3.59 -27.88 17.61
N VAL A 863 4.70 -28.36 17.06
CA VAL A 863 5.18 -27.96 15.72
C VAL A 863 4.41 -28.73 14.65
N VAL A 864 3.84 -28.03 13.68
CA VAL A 864 3.10 -28.63 12.55
C VAL A 864 4.06 -28.82 11.39
N GLY A 865 4.57 -30.04 11.23
CA GLY A 865 5.44 -30.40 10.11
C GLY A 865 4.71 -30.39 8.76
N SER A 866 5.36 -29.89 7.72
CA SER A 866 4.92 -30.09 6.33
C SER A 866 5.12 -31.55 5.94
N GLY A 867 4.03 -32.33 5.99
CA GLY A 867 4.05 -33.75 5.64
C GLY A 867 4.53 -33.98 4.20
N SER A 868 5.75 -34.50 4.05
CA SER A 868 6.27 -34.93 2.75
C SER A 868 5.51 -36.16 2.27
N ALA A 869 4.58 -35.97 1.34
CA ALA A 869 3.91 -37.05 0.61
C ALA A 869 4.84 -37.71 -0.43
N ALA A 870 6.09 -37.98 -0.05
CA ALA A 870 7.11 -38.63 -0.86
C ALA A 870 8.02 -39.50 0.01
N ALA A 871 8.30 -40.71 -0.49
CA ALA A 871 9.23 -41.73 0.03
C ALA A 871 8.87 -42.45 1.36
N ALA A 872 7.96 -43.43 1.28
CA ALA A 872 7.90 -44.56 2.23
C ALA A 872 7.30 -45.88 1.64
N ARG A 873 7.48 -46.17 0.34
CA ARG A 873 7.18 -47.50 -0.22
C ARG A 873 8.39 -48.43 -0.06
N THR A 874 8.55 -48.97 1.14
CA THR A 874 9.61 -49.92 1.48
C THR A 874 9.31 -51.30 0.89
N ALA A 875 9.80 -51.55 -0.33
CA ALA A 875 9.85 -52.91 -0.89
C ALA A 875 11.05 -53.66 -0.26
N PRO A 876 10.89 -54.89 0.25
CA PRO A 876 11.98 -55.62 0.88
C PRO A 876 12.95 -56.18 -0.16
N ALA A 877 14.18 -55.65 -0.20
CA ALA A 877 15.27 -56.26 -0.95
C ALA A 877 15.74 -57.53 -0.23
N GLY A 878 15.59 -58.69 -0.89
CA GLY A 878 16.03 -59.98 -0.36
C GLY A 878 17.56 -60.07 -0.24
N GLY A 879 18.04 -60.92 0.66
CA GLY A 879 19.46 -61.10 0.92
C GLY A 879 20.22 -61.81 -0.22
N GLY A 880 21.46 -61.38 -0.45
CA GLY A 880 22.47 -62.07 -1.26
C GLY A 880 23.81 -62.05 -0.51
N VAL A 881 24.53 -63.17 -0.48
CA VAL A 881 25.68 -63.40 0.41
C VAL A 881 26.94 -63.75 -0.39
N VAL A 882 28.12 -63.49 0.19
CA VAL A 882 29.47 -63.87 -0.28
C VAL A 882 30.02 -63.01 -1.43
N GLY A 883 31.29 -62.59 -1.32
CA GLY A 883 31.96 -61.82 -2.37
C GLY A 883 33.41 -61.39 -2.10
N THR A 884 34.13 -62.04 -1.19
CA THR A 884 35.49 -61.63 -0.76
C THR A 884 36.51 -61.64 -1.91
N ARG A 885 37.25 -60.54 -2.11
CA ARG A 885 38.54 -60.60 -2.81
C ARG A 885 39.55 -59.58 -2.26
N ALA A 886 40.77 -60.03 -2.04
CA ALA A 886 41.86 -59.25 -1.45
C ALA A 886 43.06 -59.14 -2.41
N GLY A 887 43.92 -58.16 -2.14
CA GLY A 887 45.15 -57.81 -2.87
C GLY A 887 45.58 -56.42 -2.41
N SER A 888 46.50 -56.20 -1.47
CA SER A 888 47.78 -56.88 -1.14
C SER A 888 48.91 -56.56 -2.12
N GLY A 889 50.08 -56.16 -1.59
CA GLY A 889 51.17 -55.49 -2.33
C GLY A 889 51.18 -53.97 -2.06
N ALA A 890 51.49 -53.45 -0.86
CA ALA A 890 52.62 -53.72 0.03
C ALA A 890 53.97 -53.22 -0.52
N GLY A 891 54.51 -52.17 0.12
CA GLY A 891 55.90 -51.73 0.02
C GLY A 891 56.48 -51.64 1.43
N SER A 892 57.55 -52.40 1.71
CA SER A 892 58.10 -52.59 3.05
C SER A 892 59.50 -51.98 3.15
N GLY A 893 59.79 -51.31 4.28
CA GLY A 893 61.16 -51.03 4.70
C GLY A 893 61.74 -52.26 5.40
N ALA A 894 63.04 -52.54 5.19
CA ALA A 894 63.72 -53.68 5.77
C ALA A 894 64.17 -53.44 7.22
N GLY A 895 64.23 -54.53 8.00
CA GLY A 895 64.65 -54.58 9.41
C GLY A 895 64.45 -55.98 9.96
#